data_AF-A0A3M7LZ42-F1
#
_entry.id   AF-A0A3M7LZ42-F1
#
_cell.length_a   1.000
_cell.length_b   1.000
_cell.length_c   1.000
_cell.angle_alpha   90.00
_cell.angle_beta   90.00
_cell.angle_gamma   90.00
#
_symmetry.space_group_name_H-M   'P 1'
#
loop_
_entity.id
_entity.type
_entity.pdbx_description
1 polymer ?
#
loop_
_entity_poly.entity_id
_entity_poly.type
_entity_poly.pdbx_seq_one_letter_code
_entity_poly.pdbx_strand_id
1 'polypeptide(L)'
;MKGIQIKEYVESPDDLKVTDLPTPTPKPNEYLIAIHASATNFFDLLQVRGKYQTQPPFPWVAGMEFSGVVLKAPTALPGGKTPTFKEGDKVFGGNQGAYATHIICTEDMLKPVPEGWSYEDAAGMFVTGPTSYGGLVVRAGVKEGDWVLVHAAAGGVGLAAVQIAKAFGATVIATAGTPHKLDVARSFGADYAVNYRDADWPEQVKKLTPKGRGVDIVYDPVGLIDKSMKCIASNGRLLVIGFAGGPIEKIATNRILLKNVSVVGLFWGALSKQQPEVEAQVWNGLFKLVKEGKYRGTTFIDQEYVGLESIPAALKVLGGRDSWGKVVVKVLQEGAKLLRKHLEIMTTQHAIQQLTAEPPCTCGSKSSCCITQEPLAWSLTPSAIQDQNASPLYTLIPREIRDMIYTYALTDTTSYPVDRDIPQPQTSQGRRDRYLLMQCYQQSRLYPSDIAFPLLLTCKAIYLETYVTPLRVNPCIIRDLSTQVSKGMFKSWQMAEITGLDITLPQMALEAGPLFAALNVWNPGNRKQGVYVVPKEHLRCVDNDGHKRAGYGNYATSFNTVLVPVGKKLDKRPERLAKILDDAQSPPSITAAPCAVNKRYSLAQPLTHLTLRLRYLHWWTWTDDPLKSNAYQRLHIDPTFGYHRTVRGDTDLMHFLAAERRAGRPLDQVTGSCFDDGGGWGPQIGRILPDLKSLEFVFEIFKVKEEQLQNVVECAKTWRFAVGDVGEKLSGRKGHEMLVWDGMVVEKRWERGIAGLRLPKDANWCYRSNDFEVRVVRFVRRTIEDGEGYRL
;
A
#
# COMPACT_ATOMS: atom_id res chain seq x y z
N MET A 1 -0.83 -36.46 4.38
CA MET A 1 -0.58 -35.06 4.81
C MET A 1 0.91 -34.72 4.69
N LYS A 2 1.27 -33.43 4.80
CA LYS A 2 2.67 -32.99 4.97
C LYS A 2 2.85 -32.37 6.35
N GLY A 3 4.03 -32.51 6.94
CA GLY A 3 4.39 -31.87 8.20
C GLY A 3 5.87 -31.90 8.48
N ILE A 4 6.31 -31.10 9.45
CA ILE A 4 7.71 -31.07 9.91
C ILE A 4 7.83 -32.07 11.07
N GLN A 5 8.27 -33.29 10.76
CA GLN A 5 8.48 -34.35 11.75
C GLN A 5 9.88 -34.24 12.35
N ILE A 6 9.94 -34.22 13.68
CA ILE A 6 11.17 -34.27 14.45
C ILE A 6 11.41 -35.72 14.86
N LYS A 7 12.56 -36.27 14.45
CA LYS A 7 13.02 -37.62 14.81
C LYS A 7 14.21 -37.62 15.76
N GLU A 8 14.94 -36.52 15.76
CA GLU A 8 16.06 -36.19 16.64
C GLU A 8 16.08 -34.66 16.80
N TYR A 9 16.72 -34.16 17.85
CA TYR A 9 16.83 -32.72 18.07
C TYR A 9 17.65 -32.06 16.96
N VAL A 10 17.21 -30.88 16.51
CA VAL A 10 17.94 -30.09 15.52
C VAL A 10 18.89 -29.09 16.19
N GLU A 11 20.01 -28.79 15.53
CA GLU A 11 20.93 -27.76 16.01
C GLU A 11 20.45 -26.36 15.60
N SER A 12 19.97 -26.26 14.36
CA SER A 12 19.48 -25.04 13.70
C SER A 12 18.05 -25.22 13.17
N PRO A 13 17.23 -24.15 13.10
CA PRO A 13 15.94 -24.19 12.40
C PRO A 13 16.05 -24.63 10.94
N ASP A 14 17.22 -24.41 10.30
CA ASP A 14 17.46 -24.79 8.90
C ASP A 14 17.52 -26.31 8.69
N ASP A 15 17.70 -27.09 9.76
CA ASP A 15 17.69 -28.55 9.70
C ASP A 15 16.26 -29.13 9.63
N LEU A 16 15.24 -28.29 9.85
CA LEU A 16 13.84 -28.68 9.79
C LEU A 16 13.42 -28.95 8.34
N LYS A 17 12.87 -30.15 8.10
CA LYS A 17 12.44 -30.60 6.77
C LYS A 17 10.96 -30.93 6.75
N VAL A 18 10.30 -30.53 5.67
CA VAL A 18 8.93 -30.96 5.38
C VAL A 18 8.97 -32.43 4.96
N THR A 19 8.15 -33.24 5.59
CA THR A 19 8.03 -34.68 5.37
C THR A 19 6.61 -35.06 4.97
N ASP A 20 6.47 -36.04 4.09
CA ASP A 20 5.19 -36.67 3.78
C ASP A 20 4.84 -37.69 4.87
N LEU A 21 3.63 -37.59 5.42
CA LEU A 21 3.15 -38.37 6.57
C LEU A 21 1.73 -38.88 6.30
N PRO A 22 1.30 -40.01 6.90
CA PRO A 22 -0.09 -40.43 6.87
C PRO A 22 -1.01 -39.33 7.40
N THR A 23 -2.11 -39.04 6.72
CA THR A 23 -3.13 -38.13 7.27
C THR A 23 -3.73 -38.78 8.51
N PRO A 24 -3.76 -38.07 9.65
CA PRO A 24 -4.16 -38.67 10.90
C PRO A 24 -5.69 -38.87 10.91
N THR A 25 -6.14 -39.99 11.48
CA THR A 25 -7.57 -40.31 11.58
C THR A 25 -8.09 -39.90 12.96
N PRO A 26 -9.08 -39.00 13.06
CA PRO A 26 -9.62 -38.57 14.34
C PRO A 26 -10.35 -39.71 15.05
N LYS A 27 -10.20 -39.80 16.37
CA LYS A 27 -11.05 -40.64 17.23
C LYS A 27 -12.49 -40.09 17.27
N PRO A 28 -13.47 -40.87 17.79
CA PRO A 28 -14.87 -40.44 17.83
C PRO A 28 -15.14 -39.11 18.56
N ASN A 29 -14.23 -38.68 19.44
CA ASN A 29 -14.31 -37.44 20.22
C ASN A 29 -13.37 -36.33 19.73
N GLU A 30 -12.73 -36.51 18.59
CA GLU A 30 -11.70 -35.60 18.07
C GLU A 30 -12.14 -34.99 16.73
N TYR A 31 -11.65 -33.79 16.47
CA TYR A 31 -11.80 -33.07 15.21
C TYR A 31 -10.60 -33.30 14.31
N LEU A 32 -10.83 -33.36 12.99
CA LEU A 32 -9.78 -33.22 11.99
C LEU A 32 -9.87 -31.83 11.37
N ILE A 33 -8.77 -31.08 11.41
CA ILE A 33 -8.69 -29.71 10.90
C ILE A 33 -7.71 -29.63 9.72
N ALA A 34 -8.11 -28.95 8.65
CA ALA A 34 -7.21 -28.48 7.60
C ALA A 34 -6.57 -27.16 8.04
N ILE A 35 -5.24 -27.14 8.22
CA ILE A 35 -4.53 -25.95 8.71
C ILE A 35 -4.35 -24.94 7.57
N HIS A 36 -4.83 -23.72 7.73
CA HIS A 36 -4.63 -22.62 6.78
C HIS A 36 -3.51 -21.67 7.20
N ALA A 37 -3.26 -21.54 8.51
CA ALA A 37 -2.15 -20.77 9.04
C ALA A 37 -1.59 -21.43 10.30
N SER A 38 -0.26 -21.40 10.45
CA SER A 38 0.46 -21.88 11.64
C SER A 38 1.27 -20.76 12.24
N ALA A 39 1.12 -20.52 13.54
CA ALA A 39 1.82 -19.44 14.21
C ALA A 39 3.07 -19.98 14.93
N THR A 40 4.17 -19.24 14.86
CA THR A 40 5.45 -19.67 15.44
C THR A 40 5.64 -19.14 16.87
N ASN A 41 6.26 -19.95 17.73
CA ASN A 41 6.56 -19.59 19.11
C ASN A 41 8.05 -19.73 19.42
N PHE A 42 8.52 -18.93 20.38
CA PHE A 42 9.89 -19.08 20.88
C PHE A 42 10.10 -20.45 21.54
N PHE A 43 9.08 -20.99 22.21
CA PHE A 43 9.18 -22.36 22.75
C PHE A 43 9.15 -23.43 21.66
N ASP A 44 8.54 -23.20 20.49
CA ASP A 44 8.62 -24.15 19.37
C ASP A 44 10.10 -24.31 18.94
N LEU A 45 10.82 -23.18 18.84
CA LEU A 45 12.27 -23.14 18.57
C LEU A 45 13.08 -23.86 19.66
N LEU A 46 12.73 -23.70 20.93
CA LEU A 46 13.42 -24.40 22.03
C LEU A 46 13.09 -25.90 22.03
N GLN A 47 11.85 -26.27 21.71
CA GLN A 47 11.37 -27.66 21.72
C GLN A 47 12.10 -28.48 20.65
N VAL A 48 12.13 -28.01 19.39
CA VAL A 48 12.82 -28.72 18.30
C VAL A 48 14.33 -28.89 18.57
N ARG A 49 14.93 -28.05 19.42
CA ARG A 49 16.35 -28.10 19.82
C ARG A 49 16.62 -28.86 21.13
N GLY A 50 15.60 -29.47 21.74
CA GLY A 50 15.76 -30.19 23.00
C GLY A 50 15.98 -29.30 24.23
N LYS A 51 15.75 -27.98 24.12
CA LYS A 51 16.06 -26.98 25.16
C LYS A 51 14.84 -26.50 25.95
N TYR A 52 13.65 -26.97 25.61
CA TYR A 52 12.43 -26.63 26.33
C TYR A 52 12.15 -27.61 27.48
N GLN A 53 11.55 -27.14 28.58
CA GLN A 53 11.30 -27.98 29.77
C GLN A 53 10.34 -29.16 29.53
N THR A 54 9.51 -29.10 28.49
CA THR A 54 8.55 -30.16 28.15
C THR A 54 8.81 -30.62 26.72
N GLN A 55 9.21 -31.88 26.57
CA GLN A 55 9.55 -32.46 25.28
C GLN A 55 8.55 -33.54 24.88
N PRO A 56 8.00 -33.49 23.64
CA PRO A 56 7.25 -34.61 23.09
C PRO A 56 8.17 -35.82 22.87
N PRO A 57 7.65 -37.05 22.94
CA PRO A 57 8.42 -38.22 22.57
C PRO A 57 8.70 -38.24 21.06
N PHE A 58 9.89 -38.69 20.66
CA PHE A 58 10.20 -38.91 19.25
C PHE A 58 9.43 -40.13 18.68
N PRO A 59 9.06 -40.11 17.39
CA PRO A 59 8.99 -38.94 16.53
C PRO A 59 7.70 -38.14 16.77
N TRP A 60 7.76 -36.81 16.62
CA TRP A 60 6.56 -35.95 16.71
C TRP A 60 6.52 -34.93 15.57
N VAL A 61 5.36 -34.29 15.34
CA VAL A 61 5.24 -33.17 14.40
C VAL A 61 5.35 -31.85 15.17
N ALA A 62 6.23 -30.95 14.73
CA ALA A 62 6.50 -29.69 15.42
C ALA A 62 5.33 -28.67 15.34
N GLY A 63 5.41 -27.62 16.15
CA GLY A 63 4.48 -26.49 16.17
C GLY A 63 3.28 -26.70 17.08
N MET A 64 2.78 -25.59 17.64
CA MET A 64 1.68 -25.59 18.62
C MET A 64 0.40 -24.90 18.14
N GLU A 65 0.47 -23.74 17.49
CA GLU A 65 -0.72 -22.91 17.21
C GLU A 65 -1.10 -22.90 15.73
N PHE A 66 -2.40 -22.95 15.46
CA PHE A 66 -2.93 -22.94 14.10
C PHE A 66 -4.29 -22.24 14.00
N SER A 67 -4.69 -21.94 12.77
CA SER A 67 -6.08 -21.73 12.40
C SER A 67 -6.38 -22.42 11.08
N GLY A 68 -7.66 -22.73 10.84
CA GLY A 68 -8.05 -23.57 9.73
C GLY A 68 -9.55 -23.85 9.67
N VAL A 69 -9.89 -24.91 8.96
CA VAL A 69 -11.28 -25.32 8.70
C VAL A 69 -11.50 -26.75 9.20
N VAL A 70 -12.62 -26.98 9.88
CA VAL A 70 -13.02 -28.33 10.31
C VAL A 70 -13.32 -29.18 9.08
N LEU A 71 -12.58 -30.27 8.90
CA LEU A 71 -12.84 -31.27 7.87
C LEU A 71 -13.74 -32.40 8.36
N LYS A 72 -13.60 -32.77 9.64
CA LYS A 72 -14.42 -33.80 10.26
C LYS A 72 -14.73 -33.43 11.70
N ALA A 73 -16.01 -33.41 12.03
CA ALA A 73 -16.49 -33.22 13.39
C ALA A 73 -16.74 -34.58 14.07
N PRO A 74 -16.57 -34.69 15.40
CA PRO A 74 -16.93 -35.88 16.15
C PRO A 74 -18.46 -36.08 16.12
N THR A 75 -18.93 -37.31 16.25
CA THR A 75 -20.39 -37.59 16.34
C THR A 75 -20.92 -37.43 17.76
N ALA A 76 -20.06 -37.58 18.77
CA ALA A 76 -20.38 -37.35 20.17
C ALA A 76 -19.10 -36.97 20.93
N LEU A 77 -19.22 -36.03 21.86
CA LEU A 77 -18.15 -35.70 22.80
C LEU A 77 -18.26 -36.56 24.07
N PRO A 78 -17.18 -36.66 24.88
CA PRO A 78 -17.24 -37.34 26.17
C PRO A 78 -18.36 -36.76 27.04
N GLY A 79 -19.12 -37.64 27.71
CA GLY A 79 -20.26 -37.25 28.54
C GLY A 79 -21.53 -36.88 27.77
N GLY A 80 -21.66 -37.28 26.50
CA GLY A 80 -22.90 -37.13 25.72
C GLY A 80 -23.16 -35.70 25.23
N LYS A 81 -22.15 -34.82 25.28
CA LYS A 81 -22.27 -33.44 24.79
C LYS A 81 -22.30 -33.39 23.27
N THR A 82 -23.13 -32.51 22.72
CA THR A 82 -23.18 -32.21 21.29
C THR A 82 -21.92 -31.43 20.89
N PRO A 83 -21.24 -31.81 19.79
CA PRO A 83 -20.15 -31.06 19.20
C PRO A 83 -20.53 -29.59 18.95
N THR A 84 -19.67 -28.66 19.36
CA THR A 84 -19.88 -27.21 19.17
C THR A 84 -19.62 -26.79 17.72
N PHE A 85 -18.60 -27.37 17.08
CA PHE A 85 -18.19 -27.02 15.72
C PHE A 85 -18.66 -28.08 14.72
N LYS A 86 -19.01 -27.66 13.51
CA LYS A 86 -19.38 -28.53 12.40
C LYS A 86 -18.35 -28.46 11.28
N GLU A 87 -18.40 -29.44 10.37
CA GLU A 87 -17.60 -29.43 9.15
C GLU A 87 -17.81 -28.13 8.36
N GLY A 88 -16.72 -27.54 7.88
CA GLY A 88 -16.71 -26.24 7.21
C GLY A 88 -16.55 -25.02 8.12
N ASP A 89 -16.70 -25.18 9.45
CA ASP A 89 -16.48 -24.06 10.37
C ASP A 89 -15.01 -23.62 10.40
N LYS A 90 -14.80 -22.31 10.53
CA LYS A 90 -13.49 -21.70 10.71
C LYS A 90 -13.11 -21.70 12.18
N VAL A 91 -12.01 -22.35 12.52
CA VAL A 91 -11.54 -22.50 13.90
C VAL A 91 -10.07 -22.11 14.01
N PHE A 92 -9.68 -21.67 15.19
CA PHE A 92 -8.29 -21.57 15.60
C PHE A 92 -8.07 -22.30 16.91
N GLY A 93 -6.83 -22.70 17.18
CA GLY A 93 -6.56 -23.60 18.28
C GLY A 93 -5.08 -23.82 18.51
N GLY A 94 -4.79 -24.69 19.46
CA GLY A 94 -3.43 -25.15 19.70
C GLY A 94 -3.37 -26.62 20.06
N ASN A 95 -2.51 -27.37 19.39
CA ASN A 95 -2.13 -28.72 19.76
C ASN A 95 -0.78 -29.04 19.14
N GLN A 96 -0.07 -30.03 19.69
CA GLN A 96 1.19 -30.48 19.11
C GLN A 96 0.96 -30.99 17.68
N GLY A 97 1.74 -30.46 16.72
CA GLY A 97 1.64 -30.86 15.32
C GLY A 97 1.17 -29.76 14.36
N ALA A 98 1.14 -28.51 14.81
CA ALA A 98 0.62 -27.39 14.02
C ALA A 98 1.48 -27.03 12.79
N TYR A 99 2.72 -27.49 12.67
CA TYR A 99 3.53 -27.35 11.45
C TYR A 99 3.26 -28.48 10.48
N ALA A 100 1.99 -28.62 10.09
CA ALA A 100 1.48 -29.61 9.16
C ALA A 100 0.32 -29.06 8.34
N THR A 101 -0.11 -29.80 7.33
CA THR A 101 -1.32 -29.47 6.55
C THR A 101 -2.61 -29.85 7.27
N HIS A 102 -2.54 -30.79 8.21
CA HIS A 102 -3.67 -31.32 8.96
C HIS A 102 -3.29 -31.54 10.42
N ILE A 103 -4.26 -31.38 11.33
CA ILE A 103 -4.07 -31.66 12.75
C ILE A 103 -5.35 -32.24 13.37
N ILE A 104 -5.15 -33.12 14.36
CA ILE A 104 -6.22 -33.62 15.22
C ILE A 104 -6.28 -32.76 16.48
N CYS A 105 -7.47 -32.33 16.88
CA CYS A 105 -7.69 -31.61 18.14
C CYS A 105 -8.95 -32.09 18.86
N THR A 106 -8.95 -32.00 20.18
CA THR A 106 -10.16 -32.08 21.00
C THR A 106 -10.86 -30.72 21.05
N GLU A 107 -12.15 -30.71 21.40
CA GLU A 107 -12.98 -29.49 21.36
C GLU A 107 -12.46 -28.36 22.25
N ASP A 108 -11.93 -28.69 23.42
CA ASP A 108 -11.38 -27.75 24.39
C ASP A 108 -10.21 -26.92 23.82
N MET A 109 -9.47 -27.51 22.88
CA MET A 109 -8.34 -26.87 22.20
C MET A 109 -8.74 -26.03 20.98
N LEU A 110 -10.04 -25.92 20.67
CA LEU A 110 -10.56 -25.14 19.54
C LEU A 110 -11.37 -23.94 20.00
N LYS A 111 -11.34 -22.89 19.19
CA LYS A 111 -12.05 -21.63 19.37
C LYS A 111 -12.55 -21.14 18.00
N PRO A 112 -13.73 -20.50 17.91
CA PRO A 112 -14.23 -19.98 16.63
C PRO A 112 -13.38 -18.81 16.15
N VAL A 113 -13.06 -18.75 14.86
CA VAL A 113 -12.39 -17.56 14.29
C VAL A 113 -13.32 -16.35 14.44
N PRO A 114 -12.86 -15.23 15.05
CA PRO A 114 -13.68 -14.04 15.17
C PRO A 114 -14.13 -13.51 13.81
N GLU A 115 -15.32 -12.89 13.77
CA GLU A 115 -15.84 -12.31 12.54
C GLU A 115 -14.89 -11.24 11.98
N GLY A 116 -14.65 -11.28 10.66
CA GLY A 116 -13.74 -10.36 9.98
C GLY A 116 -12.25 -10.65 10.18
N TRP A 117 -11.87 -11.62 11.01
CA TRP A 117 -10.46 -11.97 11.20
C TRP A 117 -9.92 -12.85 10.08
N SER A 118 -8.65 -12.62 9.76
CA SER A 118 -7.86 -13.51 8.89
C SER A 118 -7.50 -14.80 9.65
N TYR A 119 -7.14 -15.86 8.92
CA TYR A 119 -6.61 -17.07 9.54
C TYR A 119 -5.30 -16.76 10.28
N GLU A 120 -4.51 -15.86 9.73
CA GLU A 120 -3.22 -15.46 10.26
C GLU A 120 -3.37 -14.78 11.63
N ASP A 121 -4.30 -13.82 11.75
CA ASP A 121 -4.60 -13.14 13.01
C ASP A 121 -5.16 -14.10 14.06
N ALA A 122 -6.05 -15.02 13.65
CA ALA A 122 -6.63 -15.99 14.55
C ALA A 122 -5.60 -17.02 15.06
N ALA A 123 -4.71 -17.49 14.17
CA ALA A 123 -3.65 -18.44 14.53
C ALA A 123 -2.70 -17.85 15.57
N GLY A 124 -2.50 -16.53 15.57
CA GLY A 124 -1.61 -15.87 16.51
C GLY A 124 -2.15 -15.64 17.92
N MET A 125 -3.44 -15.89 18.15
CA MET A 125 -4.12 -15.52 19.40
C MET A 125 -4.09 -16.62 20.47
N PHE A 126 -4.04 -17.90 20.08
CA PHE A 126 -4.36 -19.03 20.96
C PHE A 126 -3.48 -19.15 22.22
N VAL A 127 -2.21 -18.82 22.12
CA VAL A 127 -1.25 -18.80 23.24
C VAL A 127 -1.05 -17.39 23.75
N THR A 128 -0.89 -16.41 22.85
CA THR A 128 -0.46 -15.05 23.24
C THR A 128 -1.54 -14.29 24.01
N GLY A 129 -2.78 -14.38 23.53
CA GLY A 129 -3.95 -13.75 24.14
C GLY A 129 -4.17 -14.22 25.58
N PRO A 130 -4.39 -15.53 25.83
CA PRO A 130 -4.69 -16.01 27.17
C PRO A 130 -3.49 -15.97 28.12
N THR A 131 -2.26 -16.08 27.63
CA THR A 131 -1.06 -15.82 28.47
C THR A 131 -1.08 -14.38 29.00
N SER A 132 -1.40 -13.41 28.15
CA SER A 132 -1.42 -12.00 28.53
C SER A 132 -2.62 -11.65 29.41
N TYR A 133 -3.79 -12.19 29.08
CA TYR A 133 -5.01 -11.97 29.87
C TYR A 133 -4.92 -12.66 31.24
N GLY A 134 -4.51 -13.93 31.29
CA GLY A 134 -4.29 -14.65 32.53
C GLY A 134 -3.23 -13.96 33.40
N GLY A 135 -2.15 -13.45 32.79
CA GLY A 135 -1.13 -12.68 33.48
C GLY A 135 -1.66 -11.39 34.10
N LEU A 136 -2.27 -10.52 33.28
CA LEU A 136 -2.67 -9.19 33.72
C LEU A 136 -3.96 -9.20 34.55
N VAL A 137 -4.98 -9.95 34.14
CA VAL A 137 -6.31 -9.90 34.77
C VAL A 137 -6.41 -10.90 35.91
N VAL A 138 -6.04 -12.16 35.69
CA VAL A 138 -6.24 -13.21 36.71
C VAL A 138 -5.15 -13.14 37.78
N ARG A 139 -3.88 -13.05 37.38
CA ARG A 139 -2.75 -13.08 38.31
C ARG A 139 -2.42 -11.69 38.84
N ALA A 140 -2.42 -10.68 37.96
CA ALA A 140 -2.08 -9.30 38.30
C ALA A 140 -3.26 -8.37 38.51
N GLY A 141 -4.52 -8.84 38.42
CA GLY A 141 -5.71 -8.06 38.80
C GLY A 141 -5.68 -6.62 38.33
N VAL A 142 -5.30 -6.39 37.07
CA VAL A 142 -5.19 -5.06 36.48
C VAL A 142 -6.53 -4.35 36.54
N LYS A 143 -6.50 -3.07 36.90
CA LYS A 143 -7.69 -2.21 37.03
C LYS A 143 -7.42 -0.83 36.46
N GLU A 144 -8.49 -0.07 36.33
CA GLU A 144 -8.42 1.32 35.89
C GLU A 144 -7.51 2.13 36.81
N GLY A 145 -6.66 2.96 36.20
CA GLY A 145 -5.70 3.80 36.91
C GLY A 145 -4.36 3.12 37.26
N ASP A 146 -4.24 1.80 37.08
CA ASP A 146 -2.94 1.12 37.24
C ASP A 146 -1.94 1.61 36.18
N TRP A 147 -0.67 1.69 36.58
CA TRP A 147 0.46 1.90 35.67
C TRP A 147 1.13 0.58 35.37
N VAL A 148 1.17 0.19 34.10
CA VAL A 148 1.67 -1.12 33.66
C VAL A 148 2.90 -0.93 32.77
N LEU A 149 4.03 -1.48 33.20
CA LEU A 149 5.24 -1.59 32.38
C LEU A 149 5.20 -2.92 31.61
N VAL A 150 5.29 -2.87 30.28
CA VAL A 150 5.34 -4.08 29.44
C VAL A 150 6.73 -4.20 28.82
N HIS A 151 7.45 -5.27 29.17
CA HIS A 151 8.72 -5.61 28.53
C HIS A 151 8.54 -6.38 27.23
N ALA A 152 9.46 -6.16 26.28
CA ALA A 152 9.35 -6.65 24.91
C ALA A 152 7.96 -6.39 24.31
N ALA A 153 7.45 -5.17 24.52
CA ALA A 153 6.07 -4.79 24.23
C ALA A 153 5.68 -4.98 22.76
N ALA A 154 6.65 -4.96 21.85
CA ALA A 154 6.42 -5.19 20.43
C ALA A 154 6.37 -6.67 20.03
N GLY A 155 6.62 -7.63 20.94
CA GLY A 155 6.49 -9.07 20.63
C GLY A 155 5.05 -9.55 20.73
N GLY A 156 4.75 -10.78 20.29
CA GLY A 156 3.38 -11.33 20.29
C GLY A 156 2.65 -11.24 21.65
N VAL A 157 3.26 -11.75 22.72
CA VAL A 157 2.69 -11.62 24.09
C VAL A 157 2.72 -10.17 24.60
N GLY A 158 3.71 -9.37 24.19
CA GLY A 158 3.81 -7.97 24.57
C GLY A 158 2.66 -7.13 24.01
N LEU A 159 2.34 -7.28 22.73
CA LEU A 159 1.25 -6.54 22.08
C LEU A 159 -0.11 -6.98 22.60
N ALA A 160 -0.27 -8.27 22.92
CA ALA A 160 -1.46 -8.74 23.61
C ALA A 160 -1.59 -8.10 25.01
N ALA A 161 -0.51 -8.04 25.78
CA ALA A 161 -0.48 -7.41 27.10
C ALA A 161 -0.78 -5.90 27.05
N VAL A 162 -0.22 -5.16 26.08
CA VAL A 162 -0.52 -3.73 25.87
C VAL A 162 -2.01 -3.52 25.67
N GLN A 163 -2.62 -4.22 24.72
CA GLN A 163 -4.05 -4.08 24.40
C GLN A 163 -4.93 -4.41 25.61
N ILE A 164 -4.63 -5.50 26.32
CA ILE A 164 -5.41 -5.94 27.48
C ILE A 164 -5.29 -4.93 28.62
N ALA A 165 -4.08 -4.45 28.96
CA ALA A 165 -3.91 -3.44 29.99
C ALA A 165 -4.70 -2.16 29.64
N LYS A 166 -4.62 -1.69 28.40
CA LYS A 166 -5.39 -0.54 27.92
C LYS A 166 -6.90 -0.75 27.98
N ALA A 167 -7.38 -1.94 27.62
CA ALA A 167 -8.79 -2.28 27.67
C ALA A 167 -9.39 -2.22 29.09
N PHE A 168 -8.54 -2.38 30.11
CA PHE A 168 -8.89 -2.27 31.54
C PHE A 168 -8.63 -0.89 32.13
N GLY A 169 -8.34 0.13 31.30
CA GLY A 169 -8.16 1.51 31.76
C GLY A 169 -6.80 1.80 32.41
N ALA A 170 -5.80 0.94 32.20
CA ALA A 170 -4.45 1.18 32.68
C ALA A 170 -3.69 2.20 31.80
N THR A 171 -2.68 2.83 32.39
CA THR A 171 -1.65 3.58 31.67
C THR A 171 -0.47 2.66 31.37
N VAL A 172 -0.13 2.47 30.11
CA VAL A 172 0.87 1.50 29.65
C VAL A 172 2.16 2.19 29.25
N ILE A 173 3.26 1.79 29.88
CA ILE A 173 4.62 2.11 29.46
C ILE A 173 5.20 0.87 28.75
N ALA A 174 5.43 0.99 27.45
CA ALA A 174 6.05 -0.05 26.64
C ALA A 174 7.57 0.06 26.66
N THR A 175 8.27 -1.09 26.66
CA THR A 175 9.71 -1.12 26.36
C THR A 175 10.02 -2.03 25.17
N ALA A 176 10.87 -1.54 24.28
CA ALA A 176 11.37 -2.26 23.11
C ALA A 176 12.79 -1.78 22.75
N GLY A 177 13.50 -2.52 21.88
CA GLY A 177 14.93 -2.29 21.62
C GLY A 177 15.25 -1.39 20.42
N THR A 178 14.24 -0.90 19.70
CA THR A 178 14.40 -0.12 18.47
C THR A 178 13.24 0.89 18.34
N PRO A 179 13.44 2.05 17.69
CA PRO A 179 12.36 3.02 17.44
C PRO A 179 11.14 2.42 16.75
N HIS A 180 11.31 1.66 15.65
CA HIS A 180 10.21 0.98 14.94
C HIS A 180 9.32 0.16 15.87
N LYS A 181 9.92 -0.67 16.72
CA LYS A 181 9.19 -1.50 17.70
C LYS A 181 8.49 -0.68 18.78
N LEU A 182 9.03 0.48 19.15
CA LEU A 182 8.34 1.40 20.08
C LEU A 182 7.10 2.00 19.40
N ASP A 183 7.19 2.37 18.12
CA ASP A 183 6.06 2.88 17.35
C ASP A 183 4.99 1.81 17.11
N VAL A 184 5.40 0.56 16.88
CA VAL A 184 4.47 -0.58 16.86
C VAL A 184 3.75 -0.70 18.21
N ALA A 185 4.45 -0.66 19.35
CA ALA A 185 3.79 -0.75 20.66
C ALA A 185 2.81 0.43 20.90
N ARG A 186 3.14 1.64 20.46
CA ARG A 186 2.23 2.80 20.51
C ARG A 186 1.00 2.61 19.63
N SER A 187 1.16 2.08 18.42
CA SER A 187 0.02 1.85 17.51
C SER A 187 -0.98 0.82 18.05
N PHE A 188 -0.56 -0.02 19.00
CA PHE A 188 -1.40 -0.97 19.74
C PHE A 188 -1.90 -0.45 21.09
N GLY A 189 -1.62 0.81 21.42
CA GLY A 189 -2.23 1.53 22.55
C GLY A 189 -1.29 1.91 23.70
N ALA A 190 0.02 1.64 23.61
CA ALA A 190 0.95 2.09 24.65
C ALA A 190 0.98 3.62 24.75
N ASP A 191 0.79 4.17 25.96
CA ASP A 191 0.78 5.62 26.21
C ASP A 191 2.20 6.20 26.16
N TYR A 192 3.16 5.45 26.68
CA TYR A 192 4.57 5.83 26.70
C TYR A 192 5.44 4.70 26.15
N ALA A 193 6.60 5.04 25.61
CA ALA A 193 7.56 4.08 25.09
C ALA A 193 8.98 4.45 25.52
N VAL A 194 9.72 3.48 26.05
CA VAL A 194 11.09 3.64 26.55
C VAL A 194 11.99 2.58 25.92
N ASN A 195 13.17 2.99 25.45
CA ASN A 195 14.11 2.04 24.88
C ASN A 195 14.87 1.30 26.00
N TYR A 196 14.67 -0.01 26.14
CA TYR A 196 15.35 -0.77 27.20
C TYR A 196 16.87 -0.91 27.00
N ARG A 197 17.39 -0.52 25.82
CA ARG A 197 18.84 -0.48 25.56
C ARG A 197 19.52 0.69 26.26
N ASP A 198 18.75 1.71 26.66
CA ASP A 198 19.26 2.83 27.44
C ASP A 198 19.52 2.37 28.87
N ALA A 199 20.70 2.63 29.42
CA ALA A 199 21.08 2.13 30.73
C ALA A 199 20.22 2.69 31.88
N ASP A 200 19.63 3.88 31.68
CA ASP A 200 18.79 4.60 32.62
C ASP A 200 17.28 4.40 32.37
N TRP A 201 16.89 3.39 31.59
CA TRP A 201 15.47 3.11 31.32
C TRP A 201 14.62 2.99 32.60
N PRO A 202 15.07 2.41 33.74
CA PRO A 202 14.24 2.35 34.95
C PRO A 202 13.94 3.75 35.50
N GLU A 203 14.91 4.65 35.44
CA GLU A 203 14.77 6.05 35.84
C GLU A 203 13.82 6.79 34.89
N GLN A 204 13.90 6.54 33.58
CA GLN A 204 12.96 7.07 32.60
C GLN A 204 11.51 6.61 32.90
N VAL A 205 11.30 5.31 33.13
CA VAL A 205 9.99 4.75 33.52
C VAL A 205 9.47 5.43 34.78
N LYS A 206 10.33 5.58 35.80
CA LYS A 206 9.95 6.22 37.06
C LYS A 206 9.53 7.68 36.84
N LYS A 207 10.29 8.46 36.06
CA LYS A 207 9.97 9.85 35.72
C LYS A 207 8.61 10.03 35.03
N LEU A 208 8.18 9.06 34.23
CA LEU A 208 6.87 9.09 33.56
C LEU A 208 5.71 8.90 34.54
N THR A 209 5.93 8.17 35.64
CA THR A 209 4.88 7.89 36.62
C THR A 209 4.59 9.09 37.52
N PRO A 210 3.36 9.22 38.06
CA PRO A 210 2.97 10.36 38.89
C PRO A 210 3.90 10.50 40.10
N LYS A 211 4.49 11.69 40.26
CA LYS A 211 5.44 12.02 41.33
C LYS A 211 6.64 11.07 41.41
N GLY A 212 6.98 10.37 40.33
CA GLY A 212 8.09 9.42 40.33
C GLY A 212 7.84 8.16 41.16
N ARG A 213 6.58 7.77 41.41
CA ARG A 213 6.25 6.68 42.34
C ARG A 213 6.62 5.28 41.84
N GLY A 214 6.74 5.10 40.52
CA GLY A 214 6.90 3.81 39.85
C GLY A 214 5.59 3.21 39.34
N VAL A 215 5.69 2.07 38.65
CA VAL A 215 4.56 1.34 38.05
C VAL A 215 3.94 0.35 39.04
N ASP A 216 2.65 0.06 38.89
CA ASP A 216 1.90 -0.87 39.74
C ASP A 216 2.11 -2.32 39.31
N ILE A 217 2.23 -2.56 38.00
CA ILE A 217 2.39 -3.90 37.42
C ILE A 217 3.54 -3.87 36.42
N VAL A 218 4.37 -4.91 36.45
CA VAL A 218 5.35 -5.19 35.39
C VAL A 218 4.98 -6.51 34.74
N TYR A 219 4.83 -6.49 33.42
CA TYR A 219 4.65 -7.68 32.59
C TYR A 219 5.98 -8.03 31.90
N ASP A 220 6.60 -9.14 32.29
CA ASP A 220 7.96 -9.46 31.86
C ASP A 220 8.10 -10.86 31.21
N PRO A 221 8.17 -10.91 29.87
CA PRO A 221 8.50 -12.12 29.11
C PRO A 221 10.01 -12.29 28.83
N VAL A 222 10.87 -11.40 29.35
CA VAL A 222 12.29 -11.31 29.00
C VAL A 222 13.20 -11.84 30.11
N GLY A 223 12.92 -11.47 31.36
CA GLY A 223 13.85 -11.65 32.48
C GLY A 223 14.59 -10.35 32.78
N LEU A 224 13.86 -9.33 33.17
CA LEU A 224 14.30 -8.01 33.62
C LEU A 224 13.74 -7.63 35.01
N ILE A 225 13.17 -8.56 35.77
CA ILE A 225 12.50 -8.37 37.06
C ILE A 225 13.39 -7.62 38.06
N ASP A 226 14.67 -7.98 38.18
CA ASP A 226 15.56 -7.30 39.15
C ASP A 226 15.81 -5.83 38.80
N LYS A 227 15.87 -5.52 37.50
CA LYS A 227 15.96 -4.13 37.03
C LYS A 227 14.64 -3.40 37.24
N SER A 228 13.52 -4.03 36.92
CA SER A 228 12.18 -3.46 37.10
C SER A 228 11.84 -3.18 38.56
N MET A 229 12.49 -3.88 39.50
CA MET A 229 12.45 -3.57 40.94
C MET A 229 12.92 -2.13 41.26
N LYS A 230 13.66 -1.45 40.37
CA LYS A 230 14.05 -0.03 40.55
C LYS A 230 12.91 0.94 40.23
N CYS A 231 11.99 0.56 39.34
CA CYS A 231 10.88 1.39 38.86
C CYS A 231 9.49 0.88 39.23
N ILE A 232 9.37 -0.20 40.02
CA ILE A 232 8.11 -0.65 40.64
C ILE A 232 7.75 0.22 41.85
N ALA A 233 6.45 0.52 41.98
CA ALA A 233 5.85 1.16 43.14
C ALA A 233 5.74 0.19 44.35
N SER A 234 5.49 0.75 45.53
CA SER A 234 5.15 -0.06 46.72
C SER A 234 3.86 -0.84 46.48
N ASN A 235 3.79 -2.08 46.98
CA ASN A 235 2.68 -3.03 46.73
C ASN A 235 2.52 -3.46 45.26
N GLY A 236 3.49 -3.19 44.40
CA GLY A 236 3.44 -3.55 43.00
C GLY A 236 3.57 -5.06 42.74
N ARG A 237 3.25 -5.48 41.51
CA ARG A 237 3.24 -6.89 41.08
C ARG A 237 4.15 -7.09 39.88
N LEU A 238 5.16 -7.93 40.04
CA LEU A 238 6.13 -8.29 39.02
C LEU A 238 5.73 -9.66 38.42
N LEU A 239 5.22 -9.66 37.19
CA LEU A 239 4.80 -10.89 36.50
C LEU A 239 5.97 -11.52 35.75
N VAL A 240 6.34 -12.74 36.16
CA VAL A 240 7.32 -13.57 35.47
C VAL A 240 6.58 -14.42 34.43
N ILE A 241 6.69 -14.03 33.17
CA ILE A 241 6.02 -14.68 32.03
C ILE A 241 6.96 -15.58 31.26
N GLY A 242 8.23 -15.18 31.11
CA GLY A 242 9.21 -15.92 30.34
C GLY A 242 10.62 -15.34 30.45
N PHE A 243 11.57 -16.05 29.84
CA PHE A 243 13.00 -15.75 29.91
C PHE A 243 13.59 -15.57 28.51
N ALA A 244 12.92 -14.81 27.63
CA ALA A 244 13.40 -14.60 26.25
C ALA A 244 14.79 -13.91 26.17
N GLY A 245 15.25 -13.31 27.28
CA GLY A 245 16.59 -12.79 27.47
C GLY A 245 17.67 -13.87 27.59
N GLY A 246 17.31 -15.10 27.97
CA GLY A 246 18.19 -16.26 28.11
C GLY A 246 18.43 -16.64 29.58
N PRO A 247 19.15 -15.83 30.38
CA PRO A 247 19.43 -16.15 31.78
C PRO A 247 18.19 -16.14 32.67
N ILE A 248 18.15 -17.08 33.62
CA ILE A 248 17.19 -17.05 34.73
C ILE A 248 17.69 -16.05 35.77
N GLU A 249 16.85 -15.07 36.12
CA GLU A 249 17.24 -13.99 37.02
C GLU A 249 17.36 -14.42 38.48
N LYS A 250 18.30 -13.80 39.20
CA LYS A 250 18.40 -13.85 40.66
C LYS A 250 17.86 -12.55 41.23
N ILE A 251 16.87 -12.65 42.11
CA ILE A 251 16.21 -11.48 42.69
C ILE A 251 16.61 -11.37 44.16
N ALA A 252 17.01 -10.17 44.59
CA ALA A 252 17.31 -9.90 45.99
C ALA A 252 16.01 -9.78 46.80
N THR A 253 15.74 -10.76 47.66
CA THR A 253 14.47 -10.89 48.41
C THR A 253 14.23 -9.77 49.41
N ASN A 254 15.29 -9.13 49.91
CA ASN A 254 15.18 -7.92 50.74
C ASN A 254 14.45 -6.78 50.00
N ARG A 255 14.60 -6.67 48.67
CA ARG A 255 13.92 -5.62 47.87
C ARG A 255 12.42 -5.90 47.75
N ILE A 256 12.03 -7.18 47.74
CA ILE A 256 10.64 -7.61 47.76
C ILE A 256 10.00 -7.20 49.09
N LEU A 257 10.67 -7.55 50.21
CA LEU A 257 10.24 -7.20 51.57
C LEU A 257 10.08 -5.69 51.75
N LEU A 258 11.10 -4.91 51.41
CA LEU A 258 11.12 -3.45 51.67
C LEU A 258 10.11 -2.66 50.85
N LYS A 259 9.62 -3.19 49.73
CA LYS A 259 8.60 -2.55 48.88
C LYS A 259 7.22 -3.21 48.96
N ASN A 260 7.04 -4.24 49.80
CA ASN A 260 5.82 -5.05 49.86
C ASN A 260 5.39 -5.59 48.48
N VAL A 261 6.36 -5.91 47.61
CA VAL A 261 6.08 -6.31 46.21
C VAL A 261 5.72 -7.79 46.13
N SER A 262 4.86 -8.13 45.18
CA SER A 262 4.58 -9.53 44.81
C SER A 262 5.35 -9.93 43.56
N VAL A 263 6.02 -11.09 43.59
CA VAL A 263 6.60 -11.73 42.39
C VAL A 263 5.69 -12.89 42.01
N VAL A 264 5.07 -12.81 40.83
CA VAL A 264 3.99 -13.71 40.43
C VAL A 264 4.36 -14.41 39.14
N GLY A 265 4.54 -15.73 39.20
CA GLY A 265 4.74 -16.55 38.02
C GLY A 265 3.44 -16.87 37.29
N LEU A 266 3.53 -16.98 35.96
CA LEU A 266 2.50 -17.57 35.11
C LEU A 266 3.10 -18.63 34.19
N PHE A 267 2.63 -19.87 34.34
CA PHE A 267 2.83 -20.92 33.35
C PHE A 267 1.46 -21.31 32.77
N TRP A 268 1.03 -20.60 31.73
CA TRP A 268 -0.34 -20.71 31.20
C TRP A 268 -0.75 -22.14 30.85
N GLY A 269 0.10 -22.88 30.14
CA GLY A 269 -0.23 -24.25 29.71
C GLY A 269 -0.39 -25.27 30.84
N ALA A 270 0.15 -24.99 32.04
CA ALA A 270 -0.11 -25.79 33.23
C ALA A 270 -1.35 -25.29 33.98
N LEU A 271 -1.48 -23.96 34.13
CA LEU A 271 -2.61 -23.33 34.83
C LEU A 271 -3.95 -23.67 34.18
N SER A 272 -4.04 -23.59 32.84
CA SER A 272 -5.30 -23.86 32.13
C SER A 272 -5.78 -25.30 32.33
N LYS A 273 -4.84 -26.26 32.36
CA LYS A 273 -5.15 -27.69 32.61
C LYS A 273 -5.54 -27.97 34.06
N GLN A 274 -4.89 -27.30 35.01
CA GLN A 274 -5.15 -27.48 36.44
C GLN A 274 -6.44 -26.79 36.90
N GLN A 275 -6.82 -25.69 36.24
CA GLN A 275 -7.95 -24.83 36.58
C GLN A 275 -8.78 -24.51 35.32
N PRO A 276 -9.59 -25.46 34.81
CA PRO A 276 -10.42 -25.26 33.62
C PRO A 276 -11.41 -24.09 33.73
N GLU A 277 -11.85 -23.76 34.94
CA GLU A 277 -12.71 -22.60 35.22
C GLU A 277 -12.02 -21.28 34.91
N VAL A 278 -10.71 -21.19 35.17
CA VAL A 278 -9.89 -20.02 34.84
C VAL A 278 -9.72 -19.91 33.32
N GLU A 279 -9.54 -21.04 32.63
CA GLU A 279 -9.48 -21.04 31.17
C GLU A 279 -10.77 -20.48 30.54
N ALA A 280 -11.93 -20.93 31.01
CA ALA A 280 -13.22 -20.42 30.55
C ALA A 280 -13.36 -18.90 30.83
N GLN A 281 -12.99 -18.44 32.03
CA GLN A 281 -13.00 -17.02 32.38
C GLN A 281 -12.12 -16.19 31.42
N VAL A 282 -10.91 -16.67 31.13
CA VAL A 282 -9.95 -15.97 30.28
C VAL A 282 -10.46 -15.86 28.84
N TRP A 283 -10.96 -16.95 28.27
CA TRP A 283 -11.48 -16.93 26.90
C TRP A 283 -12.73 -16.07 26.75
N ASN A 284 -13.65 -16.13 27.72
CA ASN A 284 -14.83 -15.26 27.73
C ASN A 284 -14.42 -13.78 27.78
N GLY A 285 -13.43 -13.44 28.60
CA GLY A 285 -12.87 -12.10 28.69
C GLY A 285 -12.24 -11.64 27.37
N LEU A 286 -11.42 -12.49 26.74
CA LEU A 286 -10.79 -12.17 25.46
C LEU A 286 -11.81 -11.96 24.34
N PHE A 287 -12.79 -12.85 24.20
CA PHE A 287 -13.83 -12.70 23.17
C PHE A 287 -14.69 -11.45 23.41
N LYS A 288 -14.93 -11.07 24.67
CA LYS A 288 -15.56 -9.79 24.99
C LYS A 288 -14.73 -8.61 24.48
N LEU A 289 -13.41 -8.61 24.71
CA LEU A 289 -12.53 -7.54 24.21
C LEU A 289 -12.48 -7.47 22.68
N VAL A 290 -12.45 -8.62 22.00
CA VAL A 290 -12.50 -8.69 20.53
C VAL A 290 -13.82 -8.11 20.01
N LYS A 291 -14.95 -8.52 20.60
CA LYS A 291 -16.28 -8.03 20.24
C LYS A 291 -16.43 -6.51 20.46
N GLU A 292 -15.82 -5.98 21.52
CA GLU A 292 -15.79 -4.54 21.82
C GLU A 292 -14.79 -3.75 20.96
N GLY A 293 -14.03 -4.41 20.07
CA GLY A 293 -13.00 -3.76 19.25
C GLY A 293 -11.76 -3.31 20.04
N LYS A 294 -11.61 -3.77 21.28
CA LYS A 294 -10.49 -3.45 22.18
C LYS A 294 -9.29 -4.40 22.04
N TYR A 295 -9.43 -5.47 21.27
CA TYR A 295 -8.37 -6.40 20.95
C TYR A 295 -8.39 -6.75 19.46
N ARG A 296 -7.25 -6.62 18.78
CA ARG A 296 -7.04 -6.96 17.36
C ARG A 296 -5.88 -7.93 17.17
N GLY A 297 -5.79 -8.52 15.97
CA GLY A 297 -4.70 -9.39 15.55
C GLY A 297 -3.32 -8.74 15.73
N THR A 298 -2.32 -9.57 16.07
CA THR A 298 -0.94 -9.14 16.32
C THR A 298 0.04 -9.66 15.27
N THR A 299 -0.45 -10.08 14.10
CA THR A 299 0.36 -10.71 13.04
C THR A 299 1.44 -9.77 12.54
N PHE A 300 2.65 -10.29 12.39
CA PHE A 300 3.79 -9.64 11.75
C PHE A 300 3.54 -9.52 10.24
N ILE A 301 3.43 -8.28 9.73
CA ILE A 301 3.07 -8.03 8.33
C ILE A 301 4.23 -7.50 7.47
N ASP A 302 5.39 -7.21 8.05
CA ASP A 302 6.53 -6.66 7.29
C ASP A 302 7.13 -7.71 6.32
N GLN A 303 6.86 -9.00 6.54
CA GLN A 303 7.27 -10.10 5.67
C GLN A 303 6.25 -11.24 5.69
N GLU A 304 5.91 -11.77 4.51
CA GLU A 304 4.99 -12.89 4.36
C GLU A 304 5.74 -14.24 4.28
N TYR A 305 5.19 -15.27 4.93
CA TYR A 305 5.70 -16.63 4.92
C TYR A 305 4.62 -17.58 4.39
N VAL A 306 4.92 -18.29 3.30
CA VAL A 306 3.96 -19.18 2.61
C VAL A 306 4.58 -20.55 2.42
N GLY A 307 3.81 -21.59 2.74
CA GLY A 307 4.24 -22.99 2.69
C GLY A 307 4.97 -23.42 3.96
N LEU A 308 4.83 -24.70 4.32
CA LEU A 308 5.53 -25.29 5.47
C LEU A 308 7.06 -25.18 5.34
N GLU A 309 7.55 -25.09 4.10
CA GLU A 309 8.94 -24.90 3.74
C GLU A 309 9.51 -23.56 4.26
N SER A 310 8.64 -22.59 4.61
CA SER A 310 9.03 -21.28 5.14
C SER A 310 9.11 -21.21 6.67
N ILE A 311 8.69 -22.27 7.39
CA ILE A 311 8.77 -22.36 8.86
C ILE A 311 10.20 -22.15 9.41
N PRO A 312 11.28 -22.72 8.82
CA PRO A 312 12.65 -22.44 9.24
C PRO A 312 12.97 -20.94 9.26
N ALA A 313 12.60 -20.23 8.18
CA ALA A 313 12.84 -18.80 8.06
C ALA A 313 12.01 -18.00 9.08
N ALA A 314 10.75 -18.37 9.27
CA ALA A 314 9.87 -17.75 10.27
C ALA A 314 10.43 -17.90 11.70
N LEU A 315 10.91 -19.09 12.06
CA LEU A 315 11.55 -19.36 13.35
C LEU A 315 12.87 -18.61 13.52
N LYS A 316 13.65 -18.44 12.46
CA LYS A 316 14.89 -17.64 12.49
C LYS A 316 14.61 -16.18 12.74
N VAL A 317 13.65 -15.58 12.04
CA VAL A 317 13.27 -14.17 12.26
C VAL A 317 12.71 -13.94 13.66
N LEU A 318 11.92 -14.90 14.17
CA LEU A 318 11.45 -14.89 15.56
C LEU A 318 12.63 -14.97 16.55
N GLY A 319 13.59 -15.87 16.33
CA GLY A 319 14.75 -16.07 17.19
C GLY A 319 15.78 -14.92 17.14
N GLY A 320 15.96 -14.32 15.96
CA GLY A 320 16.85 -13.18 15.70
C GLY A 320 16.36 -11.86 16.30
N ARG A 321 15.10 -11.84 16.77
CA ARG A 321 14.43 -10.64 17.28
C ARG A 321 14.28 -9.56 16.21
N ASP A 322 14.12 -9.94 14.95
CA ASP A 322 13.91 -9.00 13.82
C ASP A 322 12.42 -8.75 13.53
N SER A 323 11.52 -9.58 14.07
CA SER A 323 10.06 -9.37 13.98
C SER A 323 9.47 -8.52 15.11
N TRP A 324 8.29 -7.97 14.84
CA TRP A 324 7.31 -7.55 15.84
C TRP A 324 6.09 -8.46 15.76
N GLY A 325 5.27 -8.50 16.80
CA GLY A 325 4.05 -9.29 16.83
C GLY A 325 4.27 -10.79 16.70
N LYS A 326 3.32 -11.47 16.07
CA LYS A 326 3.32 -12.91 15.85
C LYS A 326 3.77 -13.24 14.42
N VAL A 327 4.81 -14.04 14.29
CA VAL A 327 5.23 -14.54 12.96
C VAL A 327 4.39 -15.76 12.61
N VAL A 328 3.65 -15.66 11.51
CA VAL A 328 2.67 -16.66 11.07
C VAL A 328 3.02 -17.13 9.66
N VAL A 329 2.86 -18.43 9.41
CA VAL A 329 3.09 -19.08 8.12
C VAL A 329 1.77 -19.54 7.53
N LYS A 330 1.49 -19.15 6.28
CA LYS A 330 0.31 -19.63 5.53
C LYS A 330 0.56 -21.03 5.03
N VAL A 331 -0.35 -21.96 5.30
CA VAL A 331 -0.22 -23.37 4.91
C VAL A 331 -1.09 -23.64 3.67
N LEU A 332 -0.45 -24.09 2.61
CA LEU A 332 -1.11 -24.38 1.33
C LEU A 332 -1.82 -25.74 1.38
N GLN A 333 -3.11 -25.76 1.01
CA GLN A 333 -3.93 -26.98 0.94
C GLN A 333 -3.74 -27.75 -0.38
N GLU A 334 -3.86 -29.09 -0.35
CA GLU A 334 -3.57 -29.96 -1.50
C GLU A 334 -4.46 -29.67 -2.72
N GLY A 335 -5.69 -29.20 -2.56
CA GLY A 335 -6.52 -28.73 -3.69
C GLY A 335 -5.95 -27.50 -4.39
N ALA A 336 -5.34 -26.57 -3.65
CA ALA A 336 -4.64 -25.41 -4.20
C ALA A 336 -3.27 -25.78 -4.79
N LYS A 337 -2.61 -26.80 -4.24
CA LYS A 337 -1.37 -27.39 -4.79
C LYS A 337 -1.65 -28.21 -6.06
N LEU A 338 -2.76 -28.95 -6.13
CA LEU A 338 -3.24 -29.66 -7.32
C LEU A 338 -3.72 -28.68 -8.39
N LEU A 339 -4.30 -27.53 -8.04
CA LEU A 339 -4.59 -26.45 -9.01
C LEU A 339 -3.29 -25.84 -9.56
N ARG A 340 -2.30 -25.59 -8.70
CA ARG A 340 -0.99 -25.05 -9.11
C ARG A 340 -0.19 -26.06 -9.93
N LYS A 341 -0.22 -27.34 -9.56
CA LYS A 341 0.43 -28.45 -10.27
C LYS A 341 -0.38 -28.91 -11.50
N HIS A 342 -1.71 -28.80 -11.51
CA HIS A 342 -2.55 -28.96 -12.71
C HIS A 342 -2.34 -27.79 -13.66
N LEU A 343 -2.15 -26.55 -13.20
CA LEU A 343 -1.73 -25.44 -14.07
C LEU A 343 -0.36 -25.71 -14.70
N GLU A 344 0.54 -26.42 -14.00
CA GLU A 344 1.83 -26.86 -14.54
C GLU A 344 1.70 -28.09 -15.48
N ILE A 345 0.85 -29.08 -15.17
CA ILE A 345 0.71 -30.36 -15.90
C ILE A 345 -0.35 -30.31 -17.04
N MET A 346 -1.36 -29.43 -16.96
CA MET A 346 -2.37 -29.22 -18.02
C MET A 346 -1.80 -28.58 -19.29
N THR A 347 -0.51 -28.28 -19.32
CA THR A 347 0.18 -27.82 -20.51
C THR A 347 0.42 -28.90 -21.56
N THR A 348 0.18 -30.20 -21.32
CA THR A 348 0.73 -31.22 -22.27
C THR A 348 -0.15 -32.32 -22.87
N GLN A 349 -1.12 -33.01 -22.22
CA GLN A 349 -1.50 -34.32 -22.82
C GLN A 349 -2.94 -34.89 -22.80
N HIS A 350 -3.99 -34.25 -22.27
CA HIS A 350 -5.33 -34.90 -22.25
C HIS A 350 -6.50 -34.14 -22.90
N ALA A 351 -6.29 -32.95 -23.47
CA ALA A 351 -7.35 -32.17 -24.12
C ALA A 351 -7.70 -32.60 -25.57
N ILE A 352 -6.96 -33.55 -26.16
CA ILE A 352 -7.05 -33.85 -27.60
C ILE A 352 -8.16 -34.86 -27.98
N GLN A 353 -8.66 -35.70 -27.06
CA GLN A 353 -9.46 -36.88 -27.48
C GLN A 353 -10.97 -36.85 -27.25
N GLN A 354 -11.56 -35.83 -26.59
CA GLN A 354 -13.02 -35.79 -26.34
C GLN A 354 -13.82 -34.73 -27.12
N LEU A 355 -13.19 -33.92 -27.98
CA LEU A 355 -13.88 -32.82 -28.70
C LEU A 355 -14.12 -33.07 -30.21
N THR A 356 -13.91 -34.30 -30.73
CA THR A 356 -14.06 -34.60 -32.17
C THR A 356 -15.31 -35.40 -32.55
N ALA A 357 -16.39 -35.40 -31.75
CA ALA A 357 -17.66 -36.01 -32.15
C ALA A 357 -18.74 -34.94 -32.36
N GLU A 358 -18.93 -34.51 -33.61
CA GLU A 358 -20.02 -33.64 -34.06
C GLU A 358 -21.35 -34.42 -34.20
N PRO A 359 -22.51 -33.85 -33.85
CA PRO A 359 -23.80 -34.22 -34.44
C PRO A 359 -24.22 -33.23 -35.54
N PRO A 360 -25.03 -33.67 -36.53
CA PRO A 360 -25.21 -32.96 -37.79
C PRO A 360 -26.21 -31.80 -37.70
N CYS A 361 -25.84 -30.68 -38.33
CA CYS A 361 -26.66 -29.49 -38.49
C CYS A 361 -27.63 -29.63 -39.68
N THR A 362 -28.91 -29.29 -39.49
CA THR A 362 -29.99 -29.44 -40.48
C THR A 362 -30.46 -28.13 -41.13
N CYS A 363 -29.73 -27.02 -41.03
CA CYS A 363 -30.12 -25.77 -41.70
C CYS A 363 -29.28 -25.50 -42.96
N GLY A 364 -29.93 -25.60 -44.13
CA GLY A 364 -29.35 -25.50 -45.47
C GLY A 364 -29.08 -24.09 -45.99
N SER A 365 -28.49 -23.19 -45.20
CA SER A 365 -27.96 -21.92 -45.73
C SER A 365 -26.57 -21.63 -45.16
N LYS A 366 -25.59 -21.56 -46.05
CA LYS A 366 -24.20 -21.22 -45.69
C LYS A 366 -24.17 -19.78 -45.17
N SER A 367 -23.51 -19.64 -44.03
CA SER A 367 -23.15 -18.40 -43.34
C SER A 367 -24.30 -17.52 -42.87
N SER A 368 -24.96 -17.91 -41.78
CA SER A 368 -25.24 -17.05 -40.61
C SER A 368 -26.42 -17.59 -39.80
N CYS A 369 -26.20 -18.55 -38.88
CA CYS A 369 -27.09 -18.70 -37.72
C CYS A 369 -26.55 -19.73 -36.72
N CYS A 370 -25.94 -19.29 -35.61
CA CYS A 370 -26.23 -19.76 -34.25
C CYS A 370 -25.34 -19.05 -33.20
N ILE A 371 -25.91 -17.93 -32.75
CA ILE A 371 -25.88 -17.28 -31.43
C ILE A 371 -24.99 -17.91 -30.32
N THR A 372 -24.09 -17.10 -29.79
CA THR A 372 -23.93 -16.87 -28.33
C THR A 372 -23.85 -15.37 -28.09
N GLN A 373 -24.77 -14.85 -27.27
CA GLN A 373 -24.85 -13.43 -26.88
C GLN A 373 -23.58 -12.97 -26.16
N GLU A 374 -23.05 -11.81 -26.52
CA GLU A 374 -22.18 -11.02 -25.64
C GLU A 374 -23.04 -10.42 -24.51
N PRO A 375 -22.65 -10.54 -23.22
CA PRO A 375 -23.22 -9.66 -22.22
C PRO A 375 -22.69 -8.24 -22.51
N LEU A 376 -23.64 -7.38 -22.87
CA LEU A 376 -23.53 -5.94 -23.04
C LEU A 376 -22.45 -5.32 -22.15
N ALA A 377 -21.60 -4.49 -22.76
CA ALA A 377 -20.88 -3.43 -22.09
C ALA A 377 -21.88 -2.64 -21.23
N TRP A 378 -21.86 -2.86 -19.91
CA TRP A 378 -22.78 -2.19 -19.01
C TRP A 378 -22.40 -0.72 -18.87
N SER A 379 -23.42 0.11 -19.02
CA SER A 379 -23.43 1.53 -18.68
C SER A 379 -22.73 1.78 -17.35
N LEU A 380 -21.60 2.48 -17.38
CA LEU A 380 -20.92 3.00 -16.20
C LEU A 380 -21.87 3.98 -15.52
N THR A 381 -22.35 3.65 -14.32
CA THR A 381 -22.97 4.63 -13.44
C THR A 381 -21.98 5.78 -13.19
N PRO A 382 -22.44 7.04 -13.13
CA PRO A 382 -21.56 8.21 -13.02
C PRO A 382 -20.85 8.35 -11.66
N SER A 383 -21.09 7.46 -10.70
CA SER A 383 -20.43 7.49 -9.39
C SER A 383 -18.95 7.07 -9.48
N ALA A 384 -18.08 7.82 -8.80
CA ALA A 384 -16.66 7.49 -8.70
C ALA A 384 -16.46 6.22 -7.88
N ILE A 385 -15.76 5.24 -8.45
CA ILE A 385 -15.26 4.07 -7.72
C ILE A 385 -14.02 4.54 -6.95
N GLN A 386 -14.17 4.72 -5.63
CA GLN A 386 -13.11 5.31 -4.79
C GLN A 386 -11.98 4.35 -4.47
N ASP A 387 -12.26 3.05 -4.47
CA ASP A 387 -11.27 1.99 -4.29
C ASP A 387 -11.71 0.70 -5.00
N GLN A 388 -10.81 -0.29 -5.05
CA GLN A 388 -11.07 -1.55 -5.74
C GLN A 388 -12.24 -2.35 -5.13
N ASN A 389 -12.55 -2.17 -3.84
CA ASN A 389 -13.65 -2.86 -3.16
C ASN A 389 -15.01 -2.24 -3.49
N ALA A 390 -15.04 -0.99 -3.92
CA ALA A 390 -16.24 -0.32 -4.43
C ALA A 390 -16.58 -0.69 -5.88
N SER A 391 -15.76 -1.50 -6.56
CA SER A 391 -16.07 -2.03 -7.89
C SER A 391 -16.97 -3.27 -7.78
N PRO A 392 -18.22 -3.24 -8.28
CA PRO A 392 -19.14 -4.37 -8.24
C PRO A 392 -18.59 -5.63 -8.94
N LEU A 393 -17.65 -5.43 -9.87
CA LEU A 393 -17.09 -6.49 -10.69
C LEU A 393 -15.81 -7.08 -10.06
N TYR A 394 -15.02 -6.26 -9.34
CA TYR A 394 -13.87 -6.73 -8.57
C TYR A 394 -14.27 -7.53 -7.33
N THR A 395 -15.40 -7.20 -6.69
CA THR A 395 -15.91 -7.91 -5.52
C THR A 395 -16.47 -9.29 -5.84
N LEU A 396 -16.88 -9.53 -7.10
CA LEU A 396 -17.37 -10.82 -7.57
C LEU A 396 -16.25 -11.80 -7.94
N ILE A 397 -15.01 -11.32 -8.09
CA ILE A 397 -13.88 -12.15 -8.49
C ILE A 397 -13.18 -12.70 -7.25
N PRO A 398 -12.95 -14.02 -7.16
CA PRO A 398 -12.17 -14.63 -6.09
C PRO A 398 -10.83 -13.93 -5.92
N ARG A 399 -10.43 -13.71 -4.66
CA ARG A 399 -9.24 -12.92 -4.31
C ARG A 399 -7.97 -13.46 -4.99
N GLU A 400 -7.90 -14.77 -5.17
CA GLU A 400 -6.78 -15.49 -5.80
C GLU A 400 -6.60 -15.10 -7.27
N ILE A 401 -7.71 -14.90 -8.00
CA ILE A 401 -7.69 -14.44 -9.38
C ILE A 401 -7.32 -12.95 -9.41
N ARG A 402 -7.83 -12.15 -8.47
CA ARG A 402 -7.44 -10.73 -8.33
C ARG A 402 -5.94 -10.56 -8.07
N ASP A 403 -5.37 -11.38 -7.20
CA ASP A 403 -3.95 -11.35 -6.85
C ASP A 403 -3.09 -11.84 -8.02
N MET A 404 -3.55 -12.82 -8.80
CA MET A 404 -2.87 -13.29 -10.03
C MET A 404 -2.88 -12.20 -11.11
N ILE A 405 -4.01 -11.51 -11.28
CA ILE A 405 -4.16 -10.37 -12.17
C ILE A 405 -3.22 -9.24 -11.76
N TYR A 406 -3.21 -8.90 -10.47
CA TYR A 406 -2.35 -7.87 -9.88
C TYR A 406 -0.87 -8.22 -10.04
N THR A 407 -0.51 -9.48 -9.82
CA THR A 407 0.86 -9.98 -10.00
C THR A 407 1.27 -9.90 -11.46
N TYR A 408 0.46 -10.41 -12.40
CA TYR A 408 0.77 -10.38 -13.83
C TYR A 408 0.93 -8.95 -14.37
N ALA A 409 0.09 -8.03 -13.90
CA ALA A 409 0.14 -6.64 -14.34
C ALA A 409 1.27 -5.80 -13.70
N LEU A 410 1.78 -6.20 -12.52
CA LEU A 410 2.95 -5.58 -11.89
C LEU A 410 4.27 -6.21 -12.31
N THR A 411 4.27 -7.48 -12.72
CA THR A 411 5.48 -8.21 -13.10
C THR A 411 5.87 -8.03 -14.57
N ASP A 412 4.97 -7.55 -15.44
CA ASP A 412 5.33 -7.32 -16.85
C ASP A 412 5.04 -5.89 -17.34
N THR A 413 5.96 -4.97 -17.03
CA THR A 413 6.17 -3.78 -17.88
C THR A 413 7.64 -3.49 -18.24
N THR A 414 8.62 -4.30 -17.81
CA THR A 414 10.03 -4.15 -18.26
C THR A 414 10.88 -5.42 -18.27
N SER A 415 10.39 -6.60 -17.90
CA SER A 415 11.19 -7.83 -17.94
C SER A 415 11.29 -8.43 -19.34
N TYR A 416 12.01 -7.72 -20.21
CA TYR A 416 12.89 -8.42 -21.13
C TYR A 416 13.98 -9.07 -20.27
N PRO A 417 14.28 -10.38 -20.40
CA PRO A 417 15.37 -10.99 -19.65
C PRO A 417 16.69 -10.37 -20.12
N VAL A 418 17.33 -9.58 -19.25
CA VAL A 418 18.69 -9.03 -19.47
C VAL A 418 19.71 -10.08 -19.04
N ASP A 419 19.66 -11.26 -19.66
CA ASP A 419 20.69 -12.30 -19.53
C ASP A 419 20.93 -12.97 -20.89
N ARG A 420 21.20 -12.15 -21.92
CA ARG A 420 21.92 -12.58 -23.12
C ARG A 420 22.93 -11.50 -23.49
N ASP A 421 24.17 -11.92 -23.68
CA ASP A 421 25.28 -11.09 -24.14
C ASP A 421 24.85 -10.22 -25.34
N ILE A 422 25.14 -8.93 -25.26
CA ILE A 422 24.89 -7.96 -26.33
C ILE A 422 25.82 -8.30 -27.51
N PRO A 423 25.32 -8.69 -28.70
CA PRO A 423 26.19 -8.89 -29.85
C PRO A 423 26.71 -7.53 -30.32
N GLN A 424 28.01 -7.46 -30.62
CA GLN A 424 28.69 -6.22 -30.96
C GLN A 424 28.11 -5.50 -32.21
N PRO A 425 28.23 -4.16 -32.31
CA PRO A 425 27.37 -3.31 -33.15
C PRO A 425 27.67 -3.29 -34.65
N GLN A 426 28.53 -4.18 -35.17
CA GLN A 426 29.20 -3.94 -36.47
C GLN A 426 28.98 -5.00 -37.55
N THR A 427 28.04 -5.94 -37.38
CA THR A 427 27.70 -6.88 -38.47
C THR A 427 26.38 -6.53 -39.15
N SER A 428 26.31 -6.76 -40.46
CA SER A 428 25.12 -6.58 -41.30
C SER A 428 23.90 -7.40 -40.83
N GLN A 429 24.12 -8.47 -40.07
CA GLN A 429 23.10 -9.27 -39.40
C GLN A 429 22.37 -8.47 -38.30
N GLY A 430 23.10 -7.69 -37.47
CA GLY A 430 22.52 -6.90 -36.38
C GLY A 430 21.62 -5.74 -36.83
N ARG A 431 21.77 -5.29 -38.09
CA ARG A 431 20.85 -4.31 -38.70
C ARG A 431 19.56 -4.95 -39.23
N ARG A 432 19.61 -6.23 -39.67
CA ARG A 432 18.41 -6.97 -40.10
C ARG A 432 17.50 -7.35 -38.94
N ASP A 433 18.06 -7.73 -37.78
CA ASP A 433 17.25 -8.11 -36.61
C ASP A 433 16.54 -6.91 -35.98
N ARG A 434 17.12 -5.70 -36.06
CA ARG A 434 16.46 -4.45 -35.65
C ARG A 434 15.31 -4.06 -36.58
N TYR A 435 15.37 -4.45 -37.85
CA TYR A 435 14.32 -4.21 -38.83
C TYR A 435 13.17 -5.23 -38.69
N LEU A 436 13.49 -6.50 -38.38
CA LEU A 436 12.50 -7.55 -38.11
C LEU A 436 11.76 -7.33 -36.78
N LEU A 437 12.45 -6.88 -35.71
CA LEU A 437 11.81 -6.50 -34.44
C LEU A 437 10.84 -5.31 -34.58
N MET A 438 11.07 -4.40 -35.53
CA MET A 438 10.13 -3.30 -35.81
C MET A 438 8.94 -3.73 -36.68
N GLN A 439 9.07 -4.77 -37.52
CA GLN A 439 7.97 -5.26 -38.36
C GLN A 439 7.10 -6.33 -37.68
N CYS A 440 7.64 -7.12 -36.74
CA CYS A 440 6.87 -8.14 -36.00
C CYS A 440 5.86 -7.58 -34.99
N TYR A 441 5.73 -6.25 -34.84
CA TYR A 441 4.59 -5.65 -34.12
C TYR A 441 3.26 -5.76 -34.90
N GLN A 442 3.27 -6.23 -36.15
CA GLN A 442 2.06 -6.52 -36.92
C GLN A 442 1.98 -8.03 -37.24
N GLN A 443 0.96 -8.66 -36.65
CA GLN A 443 0.47 -10.03 -36.92
C GLN A 443 1.26 -11.21 -36.32
N SER A 444 1.08 -11.43 -35.02
CA SER A 444 1.16 -12.79 -34.45
C SER A 444 -0.26 -13.37 -34.41
N ARG A 445 -0.63 -14.17 -35.42
CA ARG A 445 -1.81 -15.05 -35.34
C ARG A 445 -1.43 -16.26 -34.46
N LEU A 446 -1.98 -16.31 -33.25
CA LEU A 446 -1.99 -17.50 -32.40
C LEU A 446 -3.44 -17.97 -32.26
N TYR A 447 -3.64 -19.29 -32.22
CA TYR A 447 -4.94 -19.93 -32.45
C TYR A 447 -5.96 -19.69 -31.32
N PRO A 448 -7.28 -19.61 -31.62
CA PRO A 448 -8.33 -19.14 -30.70
C PRO A 448 -8.87 -20.18 -29.71
N SER A 449 -8.31 -21.38 -29.64
CA SER A 449 -8.89 -22.52 -28.90
C SER A 449 -8.51 -22.60 -27.42
N ASP A 450 -7.73 -21.64 -26.92
CA ASP A 450 -7.20 -21.68 -25.56
C ASP A 450 -8.05 -20.82 -24.60
N ILE A 451 -8.80 -21.46 -23.70
CA ILE A 451 -9.70 -20.79 -22.73
C ILE A 451 -8.95 -19.84 -21.78
N ALA A 452 -7.63 -20.04 -21.61
CA ALA A 452 -6.79 -19.15 -20.85
C ALA A 452 -6.72 -17.76 -21.48
N PHE A 453 -6.83 -17.65 -22.81
CA PHE A 453 -6.71 -16.38 -23.51
C PHE A 453 -7.94 -15.46 -23.31
N PRO A 454 -9.19 -15.91 -23.53
CA PRO A 454 -10.38 -15.13 -23.16
C PRO A 454 -10.41 -14.76 -21.67
N LEU A 455 -10.00 -15.68 -20.78
CA LEU A 455 -9.96 -15.43 -19.35
C LEU A 455 -8.92 -14.34 -19.02
N LEU A 456 -7.70 -14.44 -19.54
CA LEU A 456 -6.64 -13.44 -19.35
C LEU A 456 -7.00 -12.08 -19.94
N LEU A 457 -7.75 -12.04 -21.04
CA LEU A 457 -8.23 -10.81 -21.65
C LEU A 457 -9.35 -10.16 -20.85
N THR A 458 -10.29 -10.94 -20.33
CA THR A 458 -11.33 -10.47 -19.40
C THR A 458 -10.69 -10.00 -18.10
N CYS A 459 -9.77 -10.77 -17.54
CA CYS A 459 -8.98 -10.41 -16.36
C CYS A 459 -8.16 -9.13 -16.56
N LYS A 460 -7.54 -8.95 -17.73
CA LYS A 460 -6.83 -7.72 -18.11
C LYS A 460 -7.81 -6.56 -18.30
N ALA A 461 -8.98 -6.79 -18.90
CA ALA A 461 -10.01 -5.76 -19.01
C ALA A 461 -10.49 -5.30 -17.64
N ILE A 462 -10.68 -6.24 -16.70
CA ILE A 462 -11.11 -5.96 -15.33
C ILE A 462 -10.00 -5.30 -14.52
N TYR A 463 -8.75 -5.73 -14.66
CA TYR A 463 -7.59 -5.03 -14.10
C TYR A 463 -7.52 -3.61 -14.59
N LEU A 464 -7.69 -3.40 -15.89
CA LEU A 464 -7.70 -2.07 -16.46
C LEU A 464 -8.92 -1.29 -15.92
N GLU A 465 -10.08 -1.91 -15.78
CA GLU A 465 -11.27 -1.27 -15.21
C GLU A 465 -11.24 -1.08 -13.68
N THR A 466 -10.33 -1.70 -12.93
CA THR A 466 -10.27 -1.58 -11.46
C THR A 466 -9.00 -0.93 -10.96
N TYR A 467 -7.94 -0.97 -11.76
CA TYR A 467 -6.66 -0.32 -11.53
C TYR A 467 -6.48 0.94 -12.38
N VAL A 468 -7.13 1.03 -13.54
CA VAL A 468 -7.13 2.22 -14.41
C VAL A 468 -8.37 3.10 -14.24
N THR A 469 -9.48 2.62 -13.67
CA THR A 469 -10.56 3.51 -13.18
C THR A 469 -10.13 4.38 -11.97
N PRO A 470 -9.19 3.94 -11.10
CA PRO A 470 -8.42 4.83 -10.24
C PRO A 470 -7.58 5.90 -10.96
N LEU A 471 -7.43 5.91 -12.29
CA LEU A 471 -6.89 7.10 -13.00
C LEU A 471 -7.77 8.34 -12.81
N ARG A 472 -9.01 8.18 -12.32
CA ARG A 472 -9.79 9.31 -11.81
C ARG A 472 -9.07 10.04 -10.67
N VAL A 473 -8.09 9.41 -10.00
CA VAL A 473 -7.35 9.94 -8.83
C VAL A 473 -5.81 9.84 -8.97
N ASN A 474 -5.25 8.95 -9.80
CA ASN A 474 -3.79 8.80 -9.92
C ASN A 474 -3.21 9.76 -10.98
N PRO A 475 -2.36 10.72 -10.59
CA PRO A 475 -1.81 11.68 -11.54
C PRO A 475 -0.85 11.03 -12.54
N CYS A 476 -0.83 11.52 -13.77
CA CYS A 476 0.23 11.17 -14.71
C CYS A 476 1.56 11.78 -14.23
N ILE A 477 2.51 10.91 -13.88
CA ILE A 477 3.83 11.32 -13.36
C ILE A 477 4.78 11.64 -14.51
N ILE A 478 5.18 12.91 -14.60
CA ILE A 478 6.23 13.43 -15.48
C ILE A 478 7.48 13.65 -14.63
N ARG A 479 8.47 12.77 -14.78
CA ARG A 479 9.68 12.76 -13.92
C ARG A 479 10.65 13.91 -14.17
N ASP A 480 10.62 14.51 -15.36
CA ASP A 480 11.41 15.70 -15.67
C ASP A 480 10.87 16.39 -16.93
N LEU A 481 10.45 17.65 -16.81
CA LEU A 481 10.07 18.47 -17.97
C LEU A 481 11.22 18.75 -18.94
N SER A 482 12.48 18.55 -18.55
CA SER A 482 13.63 18.63 -19.46
C SER A 482 13.66 17.49 -20.50
N THR A 483 12.95 16.39 -20.22
CA THR A 483 12.83 15.24 -21.13
C THR A 483 11.57 15.34 -21.97
N GLN A 484 11.69 15.19 -23.30
CA GLN A 484 10.51 15.19 -24.17
C GLN A 484 9.60 14.01 -23.83
N VAL A 485 8.34 14.31 -23.47
CA VAL A 485 7.32 13.27 -23.30
C VAL A 485 7.08 12.59 -24.65
N SER A 486 7.24 11.26 -24.71
CA SER A 486 7.20 10.53 -25.97
C SER A 486 5.81 10.62 -26.63
N LYS A 487 5.78 10.99 -27.91
CA LYS A 487 4.54 10.99 -28.71
C LYS A 487 4.16 9.53 -28.98
N GLY A 488 3.11 9.05 -28.30
CA GLY A 488 2.65 7.65 -28.41
C GLY A 488 2.56 6.89 -27.08
N MET A 489 2.84 7.57 -25.96
CA MET A 489 2.86 6.99 -24.62
C MET A 489 1.49 6.46 -24.15
N PHE A 490 0.38 7.07 -24.59
CA PHE A 490 -0.96 6.75 -24.08
C PHE A 490 -1.86 6.11 -25.15
N LYS A 491 -2.67 5.14 -24.72
CA LYS A 491 -3.87 4.73 -25.47
C LYS A 491 -4.95 5.81 -25.31
N SER A 492 -5.84 5.93 -26.30
CA SER A 492 -6.86 6.99 -26.35
C SER A 492 -7.75 7.05 -25.12
N TRP A 493 -8.17 5.91 -24.60
CA TRP A 493 -8.98 5.86 -23.37
C TRP A 493 -8.18 6.22 -22.11
N GLN A 494 -6.90 5.83 -22.00
CA GLN A 494 -6.05 6.22 -20.86
C GLN A 494 -5.84 7.74 -20.84
N MET A 495 -5.60 8.32 -22.01
CA MET A 495 -5.49 9.77 -22.15
C MET A 495 -6.78 10.45 -21.68
N ALA A 496 -7.96 9.94 -22.06
CA ALA A 496 -9.25 10.49 -21.67
C ALA A 496 -9.52 10.49 -20.16
N GLU A 497 -9.09 9.44 -19.44
CA GLU A 497 -9.37 9.26 -18.00
C GLU A 497 -8.42 10.02 -17.06
N ILE A 498 -7.26 10.51 -17.54
CA ILE A 498 -6.30 11.23 -16.70
C ILE A 498 -6.89 12.57 -16.25
N THR A 499 -7.08 12.75 -14.94
CA THR A 499 -7.57 13.98 -14.30
C THR A 499 -6.50 14.72 -13.50
N GLY A 500 -5.37 14.08 -13.19
CA GLY A 500 -4.27 14.64 -12.41
C GLY A 500 -2.93 14.60 -13.14
N LEU A 501 -2.06 15.57 -12.88
CA LEU A 501 -0.67 15.60 -13.38
C LEU A 501 0.30 15.77 -12.21
N ASP A 502 1.38 14.99 -12.16
CA ASP A 502 2.45 15.14 -11.16
C ASP A 502 3.77 15.38 -11.91
N ILE A 503 4.29 16.60 -11.84
CA ILE A 503 5.35 17.07 -12.70
C ILE A 503 6.54 17.46 -11.85
N THR A 504 7.67 16.78 -12.07
CA THR A 504 8.96 17.21 -11.54
C THR A 504 9.62 18.16 -12.53
N LEU A 505 10.06 19.32 -12.05
CA LEU A 505 10.62 20.36 -12.91
C LEU A 505 11.68 21.21 -12.19
N PRO A 506 12.68 21.75 -12.93
CA PRO A 506 13.52 22.83 -12.43
C PRO A 506 12.70 24.12 -12.27
N GLN A 507 13.06 24.96 -11.30
CA GLN A 507 12.46 26.28 -11.11
C GLN A 507 12.40 27.10 -12.41
N MET A 508 13.45 27.02 -13.23
CA MET A 508 13.49 27.67 -14.54
C MET A 508 12.34 27.24 -15.46
N ALA A 509 11.92 25.97 -15.44
CA ALA A 509 10.83 25.49 -16.28
C ALA A 509 9.46 26.05 -15.83
N LEU A 510 9.36 26.44 -14.55
CA LEU A 510 8.20 27.13 -13.99
C LEU A 510 8.15 28.59 -14.49
N GLU A 511 9.28 29.31 -14.44
CA GLU A 511 9.35 30.75 -14.73
C GLU A 511 9.49 31.09 -16.24
N ALA A 512 10.21 30.28 -17.00
CA ALA A 512 10.53 30.57 -18.40
C ALA A 512 9.50 30.04 -19.41
N GLY A 513 8.44 29.37 -18.93
CA GLY A 513 7.33 28.90 -19.75
C GLY A 513 7.32 27.45 -20.27
N PRO A 514 8.36 26.60 -20.17
CA PRO A 514 8.28 25.19 -20.55
C PRO A 514 7.12 24.41 -19.91
N LEU A 515 6.75 24.73 -18.65
CA LEU A 515 5.58 24.15 -18.00
C LEU A 515 4.29 24.39 -18.81
N PHE A 516 4.11 25.59 -19.37
CA PHE A 516 2.92 25.93 -20.16
C PHE A 516 2.84 25.14 -21.45
N ALA A 517 3.97 25.01 -22.15
CA ALA A 517 4.04 24.17 -23.34
C ALA A 517 3.66 22.72 -23.01
N ALA A 518 4.14 22.18 -21.88
CA ALA A 518 3.82 20.83 -21.43
C ALA A 518 2.35 20.65 -21.06
N LEU A 519 1.75 21.61 -20.34
CA LEU A 519 0.34 21.56 -19.97
C LEU A 519 -0.59 21.71 -21.19
N ASN A 520 -0.23 22.55 -22.17
CA ASN A 520 -1.04 22.77 -23.37
C ASN A 520 -1.18 21.52 -24.25
N VAL A 521 -0.21 20.60 -24.24
CA VAL A 521 -0.32 19.32 -24.98
C VAL A 521 -1.55 18.52 -24.51
N TRP A 522 -1.98 18.68 -23.26
CA TRP A 522 -3.16 17.99 -22.71
C TRP A 522 -4.50 18.55 -23.18
N ASN A 523 -4.49 19.70 -23.86
CA ASN A 523 -5.68 20.38 -24.39
C ASN A 523 -6.80 20.58 -23.32
N PRO A 524 -6.50 21.17 -22.16
CA PRO A 524 -7.45 21.30 -21.05
C PRO A 524 -8.73 22.05 -21.41
N GLY A 525 -8.65 23.13 -22.21
CA GLY A 525 -9.84 23.87 -22.65
C GLY A 525 -10.82 23.01 -23.49
N ASN A 526 -10.28 22.13 -24.34
CA ASN A 526 -11.10 21.18 -25.09
C ASN A 526 -11.71 20.11 -24.16
N ARG A 527 -10.94 19.63 -23.16
CA ARG A 527 -11.45 18.69 -22.14
C ARG A 527 -12.60 19.28 -21.32
N LYS A 528 -12.50 20.55 -20.93
CA LYS A 528 -13.58 21.29 -20.23
C LYS A 528 -14.89 21.28 -21.01
N GLN A 529 -14.81 21.49 -22.33
CA GLN A 529 -15.98 21.53 -23.22
C GLN A 529 -16.57 20.14 -23.54
N GLY A 530 -15.90 19.06 -23.14
CA GLY A 530 -16.25 17.70 -23.51
C GLY A 530 -15.76 17.34 -24.91
N VAL A 531 -14.72 16.49 -24.97
CA VAL A 531 -14.17 15.94 -26.23
C VAL A 531 -14.02 14.44 -26.16
N TYR A 532 -14.29 13.75 -27.26
CA TYR A 532 -13.89 12.36 -27.44
C TYR A 532 -12.42 12.28 -27.84
N VAL A 533 -11.67 11.39 -27.19
CA VAL A 533 -10.30 11.04 -27.55
C VAL A 533 -10.32 9.83 -28.48
N VAL A 534 -9.84 10.01 -29.71
CA VAL A 534 -9.93 9.00 -30.77
C VAL A 534 -8.52 8.63 -31.26
N PRO A 535 -8.22 7.35 -31.54
CA PRO A 535 -6.95 6.97 -32.12
C PRO A 535 -6.79 7.57 -33.52
N LYS A 536 -5.63 8.16 -33.80
CA LYS A 536 -5.34 8.86 -35.06
C LYS A 536 -5.54 7.99 -36.32
N GLU A 537 -5.34 6.68 -36.20
CA GLU A 537 -5.52 5.71 -37.29
C GLU A 537 -6.99 5.46 -37.70
N HIS A 538 -7.96 5.82 -36.85
CA HIS A 538 -9.39 5.62 -37.13
C HIS A 538 -10.01 6.79 -37.92
N LEU A 539 -9.33 7.93 -37.98
CA LEU A 539 -9.72 9.06 -38.82
C LEU A 539 -9.04 8.96 -40.19
N ARG A 540 -9.79 8.52 -41.21
CA ARG A 540 -9.45 8.72 -42.62
C ARG A 540 -10.33 9.83 -43.18
N CYS A 541 -9.72 10.97 -43.52
CA CYS A 541 -10.38 12.01 -44.29
C CYS A 541 -10.27 11.65 -45.78
N VAL A 542 -11.37 11.20 -46.35
CA VAL A 542 -11.56 11.03 -47.79
C VAL A 542 -12.64 12.02 -48.20
N ASP A 543 -12.48 12.68 -49.35
CA ASP A 543 -13.60 13.41 -49.95
C ASP A 543 -14.60 12.41 -50.59
N ASN A 544 -15.76 12.92 -51.03
CA ASN A 544 -16.84 12.11 -51.63
C ASN A 544 -16.38 11.33 -52.87
N ASP A 545 -15.24 11.72 -53.48
CA ASP A 545 -14.67 11.11 -54.67
C ASP A 545 -13.51 10.13 -54.34
N GLY A 546 -13.24 9.88 -53.05
CA GLY A 546 -12.28 8.88 -52.60
C GLY A 546 -10.81 9.31 -52.65
N HIS A 547 -10.53 10.60 -52.87
CA HIS A 547 -9.17 11.13 -52.82
C HIS A 547 -8.71 11.39 -51.37
N LYS A 548 -7.49 10.96 -51.05
CA LYS A 548 -6.86 11.22 -49.75
C LYS A 548 -6.51 12.70 -49.66
N ARG A 549 -7.20 13.47 -48.82
CA ARG A 549 -6.76 14.83 -48.51
C ARG A 549 -5.66 14.81 -47.46
N ALA A 550 -4.66 15.68 -47.64
CA ALA A 550 -3.66 15.94 -46.64
C ALA A 550 -4.31 16.64 -45.41
N GLY A 551 -4.21 16.01 -44.25
CA GLY A 551 -4.16 16.72 -42.98
C GLY A 551 -5.28 16.44 -41.99
N TYR A 552 -4.88 15.98 -40.81
CA TYR A 552 -5.60 16.03 -39.54
C TYR A 552 -5.97 17.48 -39.08
N GLY A 553 -5.86 18.47 -39.97
CA GLY A 553 -5.69 19.89 -39.63
C GLY A 553 -6.89 20.59 -39.01
N ASN A 554 -8.07 19.96 -39.02
CA ASN A 554 -9.29 20.56 -38.44
C ASN A 554 -9.56 20.14 -36.99
N TYR A 555 -8.79 19.22 -36.42
CA TYR A 555 -8.98 18.73 -35.05
C TYR A 555 -7.73 18.94 -34.21
N ALA A 556 -7.93 19.30 -32.94
CA ALA A 556 -6.85 19.33 -31.97
C ALA A 556 -6.26 17.92 -31.81
N THR A 557 -4.93 17.83 -31.73
CA THR A 557 -4.22 16.56 -31.55
C THR A 557 -3.42 16.57 -30.25
N SER A 558 -3.33 15.41 -29.61
CA SER A 558 -2.62 15.23 -28.35
C SER A 558 -2.12 13.78 -28.24
N PHE A 559 -0.86 13.57 -27.88
CA PHE A 559 -0.27 12.23 -27.65
C PHE A 559 -0.68 11.13 -28.65
N ASN A 560 -0.60 11.42 -29.96
CA ASN A 560 -0.98 10.51 -31.06
C ASN A 560 -2.49 10.17 -31.14
N THR A 561 -3.32 11.01 -30.54
CA THR A 561 -4.78 10.96 -30.57
C THR A 561 -5.36 12.24 -31.15
N VAL A 562 -6.60 12.16 -31.59
CA VAL A 562 -7.37 13.30 -32.10
C VAL A 562 -8.52 13.58 -31.13
N LEU A 563 -8.74 14.85 -30.82
CA LEU A 563 -9.80 15.31 -29.92
C LEU A 563 -10.98 15.81 -30.74
N VAL A 564 -12.14 15.22 -30.52
CA VAL A 564 -13.38 15.51 -31.26
C VAL A 564 -14.41 16.12 -30.30
N PRO A 565 -14.84 17.37 -30.49
CA PRO A 565 -15.88 18.01 -29.66
C PRO A 565 -17.21 17.26 -29.68
N VAL A 566 -17.86 17.19 -28.51
CA VAL A 566 -19.22 16.65 -28.39
C VAL A 566 -20.21 17.67 -28.99
N GLY A 567 -21.09 17.21 -29.90
CA GLY A 567 -22.25 17.99 -30.36
C GLY A 567 -22.01 19.12 -31.38
N LYS A 568 -20.78 19.39 -31.83
CA LYS A 568 -20.54 20.34 -32.94
C LYS A 568 -20.80 19.66 -34.29
N LYS A 569 -21.79 20.15 -35.05
CA LYS A 569 -21.96 19.81 -36.48
C LYS A 569 -20.71 20.26 -37.24
N LEU A 570 -20.04 19.32 -37.87
CA LEU A 570 -18.83 19.57 -38.66
C LEU A 570 -19.22 19.99 -40.08
N ASP A 571 -18.69 21.13 -40.56
CA ASP A 571 -18.96 21.66 -41.90
C ASP A 571 -18.45 20.76 -43.05
N LYS A 572 -17.66 19.71 -42.76
CA LYS A 572 -17.14 18.77 -43.76
C LYS A 572 -17.24 17.34 -43.23
N ARG A 573 -18.06 16.52 -43.89
CA ARG A 573 -18.44 15.15 -43.50
C ARG A 573 -17.22 14.21 -43.42
N PRO A 574 -16.83 13.70 -42.25
CA PRO A 574 -16.01 12.51 -42.16
C PRO A 574 -16.96 11.31 -42.12
N GLU A 575 -17.15 10.61 -43.25
CA GLU A 575 -18.13 9.50 -43.37
C GLU A 575 -17.95 8.38 -42.33
N ARG A 576 -16.78 8.26 -41.69
CA ARG A 576 -16.51 7.23 -40.67
C ARG A 576 -16.84 7.63 -39.23
N LEU A 577 -16.82 8.91 -38.88
CA LEU A 577 -16.99 9.31 -37.48
C LEU A 577 -18.47 9.45 -37.09
N ALA A 578 -19.29 9.97 -38.00
CA ALA A 578 -20.75 10.01 -37.82
C ALA A 578 -21.33 8.59 -37.73
N LYS A 579 -20.85 7.66 -38.58
CA LYS A 579 -21.27 6.26 -38.53
C LYS A 579 -20.90 5.53 -37.22
N ILE A 580 -19.79 5.91 -36.57
CA ILE A 580 -19.41 5.36 -35.25
C ILE A 580 -20.27 5.97 -34.12
N LEU A 581 -20.71 7.22 -34.26
CA LEU A 581 -21.49 7.93 -33.24
C LEU A 581 -23.00 7.69 -33.37
N ASP A 582 -23.52 7.49 -34.59
CA ASP A 582 -24.94 7.24 -34.87
C ASP A 582 -25.35 5.76 -34.72
N ASP A 583 -24.44 4.79 -34.95
CA ASP A 583 -24.70 3.34 -34.79
C ASP A 583 -24.56 2.83 -33.33
N ALA A 584 -24.59 3.72 -32.33
CA ALA A 584 -24.46 3.33 -30.91
C ALA A 584 -25.64 2.47 -30.37
N GLN A 585 -26.64 2.13 -31.19
CA GLN A 585 -27.71 1.19 -30.83
C GLN A 585 -27.52 -0.24 -31.36
N SER A 586 -26.47 -0.57 -32.12
CA SER A 586 -26.08 -1.96 -32.39
C SER A 586 -24.63 -2.03 -32.90
N PRO A 587 -23.74 -2.84 -32.28
CA PRO A 587 -22.35 -2.87 -32.71
C PRO A 587 -22.21 -3.53 -34.11
N PRO A 588 -21.38 -2.97 -35.01
CA PRO A 588 -21.07 -3.62 -36.27
C PRO A 588 -20.30 -4.91 -36.01
N SER A 589 -20.53 -5.94 -36.83
CA SER A 589 -19.83 -7.24 -36.70
C SER A 589 -18.31 -7.05 -36.77
N ILE A 590 -17.66 -7.26 -35.62
CA ILE A 590 -16.23 -7.08 -35.45
C ILE A 590 -15.55 -8.40 -35.84
N THR A 591 -14.74 -8.38 -36.91
CA THR A 591 -13.82 -9.49 -37.26
C THR A 591 -12.52 -9.47 -36.42
N ALA A 592 -12.48 -8.68 -35.35
CA ALA A 592 -11.38 -8.53 -34.42
C ALA A 592 -11.73 -9.10 -33.04
N ALA A 593 -10.73 -9.66 -32.35
CA ALA A 593 -10.92 -10.25 -31.03
C ALA A 593 -11.59 -9.25 -30.05
N PRO A 594 -12.55 -9.68 -29.21
CA PRO A 594 -13.44 -8.86 -28.35
C PRO A 594 -12.74 -8.03 -27.25
N CYS A 595 -11.42 -7.93 -27.29
CA CYS A 595 -10.55 -7.48 -26.22
C CYS A 595 -9.47 -6.48 -26.68
N ALA A 596 -9.54 -5.97 -27.91
CA ALA A 596 -8.53 -5.05 -28.43
C ALA A 596 -8.65 -3.65 -27.81
N VAL A 597 -8.11 -3.48 -26.60
CA VAL A 597 -8.11 -2.26 -25.76
C VAL A 597 -7.55 -1.02 -26.48
N ASN A 598 -6.72 -1.23 -27.52
CA ASN A 598 -6.06 -0.18 -28.28
C ASN A 598 -6.99 0.67 -29.16
N LYS A 599 -8.23 0.22 -29.41
CA LYS A 599 -9.16 0.84 -30.38
C LYS A 599 -10.36 1.56 -29.73
N ARG A 600 -10.38 1.68 -28.40
CA ARG A 600 -11.45 2.35 -27.66
C ARG A 600 -11.35 3.87 -27.79
N TYR A 601 -12.46 4.54 -28.09
CA TYR A 601 -12.63 5.98 -27.89
C TYR A 601 -13.29 6.22 -26.52
N SER A 602 -12.97 7.33 -25.86
CA SER A 602 -13.58 7.69 -24.58
C SER A 602 -13.76 9.20 -24.47
N LEU A 603 -14.71 9.63 -23.65
CA LEU A 603 -14.95 11.04 -23.33
C LEU A 603 -13.87 11.52 -22.34
N ALA A 604 -13.14 12.56 -22.72
CA ALA A 604 -12.08 13.10 -21.87
C ALA A 604 -12.64 13.82 -20.64
N GLN A 605 -12.05 13.53 -19.48
CA GLN A 605 -12.34 14.21 -18.23
C GLN A 605 -11.50 15.50 -18.09
N PRO A 606 -12.01 16.52 -17.38
CA PRO A 606 -11.25 17.73 -17.09
C PRO A 606 -10.07 17.43 -16.17
N LEU A 607 -8.98 18.20 -16.35
CA LEU A 607 -7.82 18.16 -15.46
C LEU A 607 -8.15 18.93 -14.18
N THR A 608 -8.18 18.24 -13.06
CA THR A 608 -8.64 18.75 -11.76
C THR A 608 -7.56 18.77 -10.68
N HIS A 609 -6.41 18.10 -10.89
CA HIS A 609 -5.31 18.03 -9.91
C HIS A 609 -3.96 18.29 -10.59
N LEU A 610 -3.09 19.09 -9.96
CA LEU A 610 -1.73 19.34 -10.42
C LEU A 610 -0.75 19.30 -9.23
N THR A 611 0.29 18.49 -9.32
CA THR A 611 1.41 18.46 -8.38
C THR A 611 2.67 18.92 -9.10
N LEU A 612 3.40 19.87 -8.53
CA LEU A 612 4.66 20.41 -9.04
C LEU A 612 5.78 20.09 -8.04
N ARG A 613 6.79 19.32 -8.47
CA ARG A 613 7.90 18.88 -7.61
C ARG A 613 9.20 19.58 -7.98
N LEU A 614 9.74 20.35 -7.05
CA LEU A 614 11.08 20.91 -7.12
C LEU A 614 11.99 20.09 -6.21
N ARG A 615 12.77 19.18 -6.82
CA ARG A 615 13.74 18.33 -6.12
C ARG A 615 14.93 19.12 -5.62
N TYR A 616 15.70 18.55 -4.71
CA TYR A 616 16.93 19.16 -4.16
C TYR A 616 17.91 19.67 -5.22
N LEU A 617 17.92 19.02 -6.40
CA LEU A 617 18.67 19.47 -7.57
C LEU A 617 17.85 20.32 -8.56
N HIS A 618 16.83 21.07 -8.15
CA HIS A 618 15.98 21.85 -9.06
C HIS A 618 15.70 23.29 -8.55
N TRP A 619 16.32 23.70 -7.42
CA TRP A 619 16.17 25.00 -6.71
C TRP A 619 17.22 26.04 -7.10
N TRP A 620 17.26 26.47 -8.36
CA TRP A 620 18.28 27.43 -8.76
C TRP A 620 17.83 28.37 -9.87
N THR A 621 18.32 29.59 -9.70
CA THR A 621 18.27 30.67 -10.66
C THR A 621 19.28 30.39 -11.78
N TRP A 622 19.17 31.00 -12.96
CA TRP A 622 20.15 30.79 -14.04
C TRP A 622 21.57 31.24 -13.68
N THR A 623 21.71 32.05 -12.63
CA THR A 623 22.97 32.64 -12.18
C THR A 623 23.56 31.93 -10.96
N ASP A 624 22.82 31.00 -10.36
CA ASP A 624 23.26 30.25 -9.19
C ASP A 624 23.72 28.84 -9.56
N ASP A 625 24.93 28.53 -9.14
CA ASP A 625 25.43 27.18 -9.15
C ASP A 625 24.84 26.44 -7.93
N PRO A 626 24.03 25.39 -8.16
CA PRO A 626 23.39 24.64 -7.09
C PRO A 626 24.35 23.87 -6.18
N LEU A 627 25.60 23.74 -6.62
CA LEU A 627 26.68 23.07 -5.92
C LEU A 627 27.49 24.06 -5.06
N LYS A 628 27.19 25.37 -5.09
CA LYS A 628 27.85 26.37 -4.23
C LYS A 628 27.46 26.20 -2.75
N SER A 629 28.46 26.38 -1.90
CA SER A 629 28.42 26.12 -0.45
C SER A 629 27.86 27.26 0.40
N ASN A 630 27.48 28.39 -0.21
CA ASN A 630 26.99 29.54 0.54
C ASN A 630 25.55 29.28 1.01
N ALA A 631 25.35 29.14 2.32
CA ALA A 631 24.02 28.98 2.94
C ALA A 631 23.14 30.24 2.83
N TYR A 632 23.71 31.38 2.43
CA TYR A 632 23.03 32.67 2.25
C TYR A 632 22.76 33.00 0.76
N GLN A 633 22.86 32.01 -0.13
CA GLN A 633 22.48 32.20 -1.54
C GLN A 633 20.99 32.55 -1.66
N ARG A 634 20.70 33.56 -2.49
CA ARG A 634 19.39 34.21 -2.58
C ARG A 634 18.41 33.36 -3.37
N LEU A 635 17.52 32.67 -2.65
CA LEU A 635 16.44 31.93 -3.25
C LEU A 635 15.24 32.87 -3.48
N HIS A 636 14.75 32.91 -4.71
CA HIS A 636 13.57 33.67 -5.11
C HIS A 636 12.59 32.71 -5.79
N ILE A 637 11.35 32.57 -5.35
CA ILE A 637 10.31 31.86 -6.11
C ILE A 637 8.98 32.50 -5.76
N ASP A 638 8.26 32.99 -6.76
CA ASP A 638 6.99 33.65 -6.55
C ASP A 638 6.13 33.57 -7.82
N PRO A 639 4.80 33.36 -7.72
CA PRO A 639 3.87 33.27 -8.85
C PRO A 639 3.89 34.49 -9.79
N THR A 640 4.39 35.63 -9.32
CA THR A 640 4.51 36.87 -10.11
C THR A 640 5.78 36.92 -10.97
N PHE A 641 6.70 35.97 -10.82
CA PHE A 641 7.94 35.89 -11.60
C PHE A 641 7.71 35.19 -12.95
N GLY A 642 8.38 35.62 -14.03
CA GLY A 642 8.26 34.97 -15.35
C GLY A 642 8.98 35.65 -16.51
N TYR A 643 8.79 35.09 -17.72
CA TYR A 643 9.58 35.27 -18.97
C TYR A 643 9.93 36.72 -19.37
N HIS A 644 9.15 37.73 -18.97
CA HIS A 644 9.37 39.13 -19.34
C HIS A 644 10.25 39.93 -18.36
N ARG A 645 10.69 39.35 -17.23
CA ARG A 645 11.53 40.07 -16.26
C ARG A 645 13.01 40.04 -16.65
N THR A 646 13.55 41.19 -17.04
CA THR A 646 14.99 41.42 -17.25
C THR A 646 15.76 41.62 -15.93
N VAL A 647 15.07 41.94 -14.83
CA VAL A 647 15.65 42.07 -13.48
C VAL A 647 15.18 40.92 -12.60
N ARG A 648 16.11 40.08 -12.15
CA ARG A 648 15.84 38.94 -11.26
C ARG A 648 15.75 39.41 -9.82
N GLY A 649 14.66 39.04 -9.14
CA GLY A 649 14.46 39.35 -7.72
C GLY A 649 15.40 38.58 -6.80
N ASP A 650 15.34 38.89 -5.52
CA ASP A 650 16.01 38.15 -4.45
C ASP A 650 15.01 37.70 -3.37
N THR A 651 15.53 37.07 -2.33
CA THR A 651 14.75 36.63 -1.17
C THR A 651 14.03 37.80 -0.49
N ASP A 652 14.64 38.99 -0.47
CA ASP A 652 14.03 40.20 0.10
C ASP A 652 12.80 40.64 -0.69
N LEU A 653 12.88 40.61 -2.03
CA LEU A 653 11.71 40.87 -2.88
C LEU A 653 10.60 39.85 -2.66
N MET A 654 10.92 38.56 -2.49
CA MET A 654 9.93 37.52 -2.19
C MET A 654 9.21 37.78 -0.86
N HIS A 655 9.95 38.16 0.19
CA HIS A 655 9.37 38.54 1.49
C HIS A 655 8.51 39.79 1.39
N PHE A 656 8.96 40.81 0.65
CA PHE A 656 8.20 42.02 0.41
C PHE A 656 6.85 41.70 -0.25
N LEU A 657 6.85 40.95 -1.37
CA LEU A 657 5.62 40.55 -2.06
C LEU A 657 4.66 39.74 -1.16
N ALA A 658 5.19 38.85 -0.32
CA ALA A 658 4.38 38.12 0.65
C ALA A 658 3.77 39.06 1.71
N ALA A 659 4.51 40.05 2.19
CA ALA A 659 4.00 41.04 3.14
C ALA A 659 2.88 41.90 2.54
N GLU A 660 3.03 42.32 1.28
CA GLU A 660 2.02 43.10 0.56
C GLU A 660 0.71 42.31 0.37
N ARG A 661 0.81 41.01 0.04
CA ARG A 661 -0.36 40.12 -0.02
C ARG A 661 -1.06 39.98 1.33
N ARG A 662 -0.30 39.85 2.42
CA ARG A 662 -0.87 39.76 3.79
C ARG A 662 -1.55 41.07 4.20
N ALA A 663 -1.01 42.22 3.77
CA ALA A 663 -1.60 43.53 4.00
C ALA A 663 -2.82 43.82 3.10
N GLY A 664 -3.11 42.92 2.17
CA GLY A 664 -4.20 43.03 1.23
C GLY A 664 -4.08 44.14 0.22
N ARG A 665 -2.85 44.48 -0.16
CA ARG A 665 -2.59 45.45 -1.22
C ARG A 665 -2.53 44.76 -2.58
N PRO A 666 -3.26 45.26 -3.59
CA PRO A 666 -3.12 44.81 -4.97
C PRO A 666 -1.67 44.99 -5.44
N LEU A 667 -1.06 43.92 -5.95
CA LEU A 667 0.38 43.93 -6.30
C LEU A 667 0.68 44.79 -7.53
N ASP A 668 -0.29 45.00 -8.42
CA ASP A 668 -0.28 45.94 -9.55
C ASP A 668 0.02 47.38 -9.11
N GLN A 669 -0.51 47.80 -7.96
CA GLN A 669 -0.27 49.15 -7.42
C GLN A 669 1.10 49.32 -6.77
N VAL A 670 1.69 48.24 -6.24
CA VAL A 670 2.95 48.28 -5.48
C VAL A 670 4.17 48.23 -6.39
N THR A 671 4.04 47.59 -7.54
CA THR A 671 5.18 47.22 -8.38
C THR A 671 5.22 47.95 -9.73
N GLY A 672 4.30 48.90 -9.93
CA GLY A 672 4.11 49.66 -11.17
C GLY A 672 3.52 48.78 -12.29
N SER A 673 3.19 49.39 -13.43
CA SER A 673 2.59 48.74 -14.62
C SER A 673 3.44 47.62 -15.26
N CYS A 674 4.50 47.19 -14.59
CA CYS A 674 5.39 46.10 -14.97
C CYS A 674 4.77 44.71 -14.76
N PHE A 675 3.54 44.62 -14.22
CA PHE A 675 2.87 43.39 -13.80
C PHE A 675 1.55 43.08 -14.50
N ASP A 676 1.07 43.97 -15.37
CA ASP A 676 -0.26 43.91 -15.97
C ASP A 676 -0.45 42.85 -17.07
N ASP A 677 0.63 42.32 -17.66
CA ASP A 677 0.50 41.46 -18.86
C ASP A 677 0.37 39.96 -18.58
N GLY A 678 0.00 39.54 -17.37
CA GLY A 678 -0.08 38.11 -17.05
C GLY A 678 1.27 37.40 -17.21
N GLY A 679 2.37 38.12 -17.02
CA GLY A 679 3.75 37.66 -17.27
C GLY A 679 4.35 36.75 -16.19
N GLY A 680 3.66 36.58 -15.06
CA GLY A 680 4.04 35.65 -13.99
C GLY A 680 3.56 34.23 -14.26
N TRP A 681 4.23 33.22 -13.69
CA TRP A 681 3.83 31.84 -13.93
C TRP A 681 2.52 31.43 -13.23
N GLY A 682 2.12 32.12 -12.16
CA GLY A 682 0.89 31.85 -11.41
C GLY A 682 -0.39 32.04 -12.19
N PRO A 683 -0.65 33.24 -12.76
CA PRO A 683 -1.84 33.50 -13.58
C PRO A 683 -2.00 32.53 -14.75
N GLN A 684 -0.89 32.06 -15.32
CA GLN A 684 -0.88 31.14 -16.45
C GLN A 684 -1.37 29.72 -16.08
N ILE A 685 -1.09 29.23 -14.85
CA ILE A 685 -1.62 27.94 -14.39
C ILE A 685 -3.14 27.95 -14.43
N GLY A 686 -3.75 29.01 -13.90
CA GLY A 686 -5.20 29.18 -13.87
C GLY A 686 -5.84 29.34 -15.25
N ARG A 687 -5.17 30.09 -16.13
CA ARG A 687 -5.61 30.29 -17.52
C ARG A 687 -5.62 28.98 -18.33
N ILE A 688 -4.61 28.14 -18.13
CA ILE A 688 -4.48 26.86 -18.87
C ILE A 688 -5.34 25.77 -18.23
N LEU A 689 -5.43 25.72 -16.90
CA LEU A 689 -6.18 24.70 -16.15
C LEU A 689 -7.37 25.33 -15.41
N PRO A 690 -8.43 25.76 -16.12
CA PRO A 690 -9.57 26.46 -15.51
C PRO A 690 -10.39 25.58 -14.54
N ASP A 691 -10.34 24.26 -14.68
CA ASP A 691 -11.09 23.29 -13.86
C ASP A 691 -10.27 22.74 -12.68
N LEU A 692 -9.10 23.32 -12.40
CA LEU A 692 -8.22 22.87 -11.33
C LEU A 692 -8.94 23.00 -9.97
N LYS A 693 -9.01 21.88 -9.24
CA LYS A 693 -9.59 21.79 -7.88
C LYS A 693 -8.52 21.83 -6.80
N SER A 694 -7.33 21.31 -7.10
CA SER A 694 -6.19 21.39 -6.20
C SER A 694 -4.85 21.52 -6.94
N LEU A 695 -3.93 22.24 -6.31
CA LEU A 695 -2.55 22.44 -6.74
C LEU A 695 -1.62 22.15 -5.56
N GLU A 696 -0.63 21.29 -5.76
CA GLU A 696 0.34 20.92 -4.73
C GLU A 696 1.75 21.28 -5.17
N PHE A 697 2.52 21.91 -4.29
CA PHE A 697 3.95 22.09 -4.46
C PHE A 697 4.69 21.16 -3.52
N VAL A 698 5.56 20.31 -4.07
CA VAL A 698 6.47 19.46 -3.32
C VAL A 698 7.86 20.05 -3.42
N PHE A 699 8.30 20.63 -2.32
CA PHE A 699 9.56 21.31 -2.16
C PHE A 699 10.53 20.39 -1.43
N GLU A 700 11.59 19.96 -2.11
CA GLU A 700 12.61 19.09 -1.53
C GLU A 700 13.97 19.76 -1.57
N ILE A 701 14.69 19.84 -0.45
CA ILE A 701 16.03 20.44 -0.36
C ILE A 701 16.95 19.60 0.53
N PHE A 702 18.25 19.85 0.45
CA PHE A 702 19.21 19.32 1.43
C PHE A 702 18.93 19.90 2.83
N LYS A 703 18.94 19.07 3.86
CA LYS A 703 18.69 19.49 5.25
C LYS A 703 19.53 20.67 5.72
N VAL A 704 20.77 20.79 5.27
CA VAL A 704 21.65 21.94 5.58
C VAL A 704 21.12 23.29 5.08
N LYS A 705 20.14 23.30 4.17
CA LYS A 705 19.46 24.49 3.64
C LYS A 705 17.99 24.57 4.09
N GLU A 706 17.60 23.92 5.19
CA GLU A 706 16.22 23.91 5.72
C GLU A 706 15.67 25.33 5.94
N GLU A 707 16.49 26.28 6.38
CA GLU A 707 16.08 27.68 6.58
C GLU A 707 15.60 28.36 5.28
N GLN A 708 16.26 28.09 4.15
CA GLN A 708 15.84 28.62 2.85
C GLN A 708 14.49 28.05 2.43
N LEU A 709 14.25 26.76 2.70
CA LEU A 709 12.98 26.11 2.45
C LEU A 709 11.87 26.70 3.33
N GLN A 710 12.16 26.99 4.60
CA GLN A 710 11.21 27.64 5.49
C GLN A 710 10.78 29.01 4.95
N ASN A 711 11.73 29.83 4.48
CA ASN A 711 11.42 31.15 3.91
C ASN A 711 10.49 31.07 2.70
N VAL A 712 10.71 30.09 1.80
CA VAL A 712 9.82 29.86 0.65
C VAL A 712 8.45 29.38 1.08
N VAL A 713 8.36 28.45 2.02
CA VAL A 713 7.07 27.93 2.52
C VAL A 713 6.25 29.04 3.17
N GLU A 714 6.87 29.92 3.97
CA GLU A 714 6.16 31.06 4.58
C GLU A 714 5.63 32.07 3.55
N CYS A 715 6.37 32.29 2.46
CA CYS A 715 5.90 33.12 1.36
C CYS A 715 4.82 32.40 0.55
N ALA A 716 4.94 31.09 0.34
CA ALA A 716 4.01 30.27 -0.44
C ALA A 716 2.59 30.24 0.15
N LYS A 717 2.45 30.29 1.48
CA LYS A 717 1.15 30.42 2.16
C LYS A 717 0.33 31.63 1.69
N THR A 718 1.00 32.68 1.17
CA THR A 718 0.36 33.89 0.65
C THR A 718 -0.08 33.78 -0.81
N TRP A 719 0.34 32.74 -1.54
CA TRP A 719 0.04 32.62 -2.96
C TRP A 719 -1.44 32.34 -3.22
N ARG A 720 -1.94 32.86 -4.33
CA ARG A 720 -3.32 32.73 -4.80
C ARG A 720 -3.28 32.53 -6.31
N PHE A 721 -4.12 31.64 -6.82
CA PHE A 721 -4.20 31.36 -8.26
C PHE A 721 -5.64 31.48 -8.72
N ALA A 722 -5.95 32.49 -9.53
CA ALA A 722 -7.27 32.64 -10.14
C ALA A 722 -7.54 31.46 -11.08
N VAL A 723 -8.72 30.83 -10.99
CA VAL A 723 -9.13 29.71 -11.85
C VAL A 723 -10.54 29.97 -12.39
N GLY A 724 -10.97 29.23 -13.42
CA GLY A 724 -12.27 29.42 -14.08
C GLY A 724 -12.18 30.17 -15.41
N ASP A 725 -13.29 30.78 -15.86
CA ASP A 725 -13.36 31.48 -17.15
C ASP A 725 -12.76 32.90 -17.06
N VAL A 726 -11.43 32.98 -16.96
CA VAL A 726 -10.67 34.24 -16.78
C VAL A 726 -10.54 35.04 -18.09
N GLY A 727 -11.57 35.10 -18.93
CA GLY A 727 -11.47 35.67 -20.29
C GLY A 727 -12.72 36.31 -20.90
N GLU A 728 -13.89 36.15 -20.30
CA GLU A 728 -15.08 36.93 -20.71
C GLU A 728 -15.20 38.14 -19.78
N LYS A 729 -15.44 39.34 -20.36
CA LYS A 729 -15.70 40.56 -19.60
C LYS A 729 -16.70 40.25 -18.48
N LEU A 730 -16.23 40.31 -17.24
CA LEU A 730 -16.99 40.06 -16.01
C LEU A 730 -17.99 41.20 -15.77
N SER A 731 -18.98 41.35 -16.65
CA SER A 731 -20.16 42.15 -16.36
C SER A 731 -21.19 41.23 -15.70
N GLY A 732 -21.16 41.14 -14.36
CA GLY A 732 -22.34 40.74 -13.58
C GLY A 732 -22.31 39.44 -12.77
N ARG A 733 -21.17 38.77 -12.55
CA ARG A 733 -21.08 37.65 -11.57
C ARG A 733 -20.42 38.11 -10.27
N LYS A 734 -21.12 37.92 -9.14
CA LYS A 734 -20.59 38.10 -7.78
C LYS A 734 -19.70 36.90 -7.43
N GLY A 735 -18.42 37.14 -7.18
CA GLY A 735 -17.46 36.16 -6.65
C GLY A 735 -16.49 35.57 -7.67
N HIS A 736 -15.22 35.47 -7.28
CA HIS A 736 -14.11 34.92 -8.07
C HIS A 736 -13.62 33.59 -7.50
N GLU A 737 -13.40 32.59 -8.35
CA GLU A 737 -12.83 31.30 -7.93
C GLU A 737 -11.29 31.36 -7.90
N MET A 738 -10.71 30.96 -6.78
CA MET A 738 -9.26 30.94 -6.59
C MET A 738 -8.80 29.66 -5.89
N LEU A 739 -7.59 29.21 -6.21
CA LEU A 739 -6.87 28.24 -5.38
C LEU A 739 -6.15 28.98 -4.26
N VAL A 740 -6.46 28.61 -3.02
CA VAL A 740 -5.88 29.20 -1.81
C VAL A 740 -5.27 28.12 -0.94
N TRP A 741 -4.25 28.47 -0.16
CA TRP A 741 -3.59 27.54 0.76
C TRP A 741 -4.61 26.91 1.71
N ASP A 742 -4.51 25.59 1.92
CA ASP A 742 -5.48 24.82 2.69
C ASP A 742 -5.30 24.90 4.22
N GLY A 743 -4.25 25.57 4.69
CA GLY A 743 -3.93 25.74 6.11
C GLY A 743 -2.92 24.71 6.64
N MET A 744 -2.46 23.76 5.82
CA MET A 744 -1.52 22.72 6.23
C MET A 744 -0.22 22.74 5.41
N VAL A 745 0.89 22.39 6.06
CA VAL A 745 2.16 22.07 5.40
C VAL A 745 2.57 20.70 5.88
N VAL A 746 2.75 19.75 4.95
CA VAL A 746 3.21 18.40 5.30
C VAL A 746 4.73 18.39 5.30
N GLU A 747 5.32 18.06 6.44
CA GLU A 747 6.76 17.92 6.60
C GLU A 747 7.17 16.46 6.50
N LYS A 748 8.17 16.18 5.66
CA LYS A 748 8.76 14.84 5.53
C LYS A 748 10.27 14.95 5.50
N ARG A 749 10.93 13.91 5.99
CA ARG A 749 12.38 13.78 6.01
C ARG A 749 12.73 12.43 5.41
N TRP A 750 13.80 12.39 4.62
CA TRP A 750 14.34 11.12 4.14
C TRP A 750 15.85 11.19 4.00
N GLU A 751 16.48 10.04 4.19
CA GLU A 751 17.93 9.90 4.08
C GLU A 751 18.27 9.02 2.88
N ARG A 752 19.29 9.40 2.11
CA ARG A 752 19.81 8.60 1.01
C ARG A 752 20.63 7.45 1.60
N GLY A 753 20.07 6.24 1.56
CA GLY A 753 20.73 5.01 2.03
C GLY A 753 21.93 4.62 1.17
N ILE A 754 23.09 5.22 1.42
CA ILE A 754 24.37 4.79 0.84
C ILE A 754 25.20 4.14 1.96
N ALA A 755 24.99 2.84 2.16
CA ALA A 755 25.91 2.04 2.96
C ALA A 755 27.14 1.70 2.09
N GLY A 756 28.31 2.23 2.43
CA GLY A 756 29.59 1.72 1.96
C GLY A 756 30.29 2.42 0.78
N LEU A 757 29.69 3.42 0.12
CA LEU A 757 30.41 4.21 -0.90
C LEU A 757 31.08 5.44 -0.28
N ARG A 758 32.41 5.42 -0.10
CA ARG A 758 33.20 6.64 0.20
C ARG A 758 33.37 7.44 -1.08
N LEU A 759 32.60 8.52 -1.22
CA LEU A 759 32.86 9.51 -2.26
C LEU A 759 34.25 10.16 -2.03
N PRO A 760 34.97 10.55 -3.10
CA PRO A 760 36.23 11.28 -3.00
C PRO A 760 36.11 12.53 -2.09
N LYS A 761 37.17 12.89 -1.35
CA LYS A 761 37.14 14.03 -0.41
C LYS A 761 36.86 15.37 -1.09
N ASP A 762 37.17 15.47 -2.38
CA ASP A 762 36.97 16.61 -3.28
C ASP A 762 35.58 16.64 -3.93
N ALA A 763 34.71 15.64 -3.69
CA ALA A 763 33.33 15.69 -4.17
C ALA A 763 32.55 16.89 -3.58
N ASN A 764 31.78 17.56 -4.43
CA ASN A 764 30.94 18.70 -4.01
C ASN A 764 30.07 18.33 -2.80
N TRP A 765 29.91 19.28 -1.87
CA TRP A 765 29.24 19.04 -0.58
C TRP A 765 27.84 18.42 -0.75
N CYS A 766 27.11 18.80 -1.80
CA CYS A 766 25.78 18.28 -2.13
C CYS A 766 25.75 16.78 -2.42
N TYR A 767 26.84 16.19 -2.92
CA TYR A 767 26.93 14.74 -3.13
C TYR A 767 27.29 14.00 -1.84
N ARG A 768 27.85 14.71 -0.84
CA ARG A 768 28.14 14.18 0.50
C ARG A 768 26.95 14.30 1.46
N SER A 769 25.97 15.15 1.15
CA SER A 769 24.74 15.31 1.93
C SER A 769 23.78 14.15 1.70
N ASN A 770 23.47 13.42 2.76
CA ASN A 770 22.53 12.29 2.72
C ASN A 770 21.14 12.63 3.26
N ASP A 771 20.98 13.77 3.94
CA ASP A 771 19.72 14.15 4.58
C ASP A 771 18.95 15.16 3.72
N PHE A 772 17.67 14.88 3.50
CA PHE A 772 16.76 15.70 2.72
C PHE A 772 15.52 16.10 3.52
N GLU A 773 15.14 17.37 3.38
CA GLU A 773 13.91 17.92 3.90
C GLU A 773 12.90 18.08 2.76
N VAL A 774 11.66 17.69 3.00
CA VAL A 774 10.57 17.83 2.05
C VAL A 774 9.42 18.57 2.74
N ARG A 775 8.87 19.58 2.07
CA ARG A 775 7.66 20.31 2.48
C ARG A 775 6.64 20.24 1.34
N VAL A 776 5.40 19.90 1.67
CA VAL A 776 4.29 19.92 0.71
C VAL A 776 3.32 21.03 1.08
N VAL A 777 3.08 21.95 0.14
CA VAL A 777 2.13 23.06 0.30
C VAL A 777 0.99 22.83 -0.68
N ARG A 778 -0.24 22.74 -0.16
CA ARG A 778 -1.43 22.44 -0.95
C ARG A 778 -2.37 23.65 -1.04
N PHE A 779 -2.89 23.87 -2.23
CA PHE A 779 -3.87 24.91 -2.55
C PHE A 779 -5.16 24.24 -3.03
N VAL A 780 -6.31 24.68 -2.51
CA VAL A 780 -7.63 24.14 -2.81
C VAL A 780 -8.54 25.23 -3.36
N ARG A 781 -9.44 24.86 -4.27
CA ARG A 781 -10.36 25.80 -4.94
C ARG A 781 -11.41 26.30 -3.95
N ARG A 782 -11.56 27.61 -3.86
CA ARG A 782 -12.58 28.31 -3.07
C ARG A 782 -13.18 29.47 -3.85
N THR A 783 -14.44 29.77 -3.60
CA THR A 783 -15.10 30.99 -4.09
C THR A 783 -14.83 32.11 -3.09
N ILE A 784 -14.32 33.25 -3.56
CA ILE A 784 -14.05 34.43 -2.74
C ILE A 784 -15.01 35.54 -3.15
N GLU A 785 -15.68 36.16 -2.19
CA GLU A 785 -16.64 37.26 -2.42
C GLU A 785 -15.93 38.60 -2.69
N ASP A 786 -16.59 39.48 -3.44
CA ASP A 786 -16.06 40.80 -3.80
C ASP A 786 -15.84 41.66 -2.55
N GLY A 787 -14.57 41.89 -2.18
CA GLY A 787 -14.17 42.64 -0.98
C GLY A 787 -13.31 41.84 0.00
N GLU A 788 -13.32 40.51 -0.07
CA GLU A 788 -12.43 39.63 0.70
C GLU A 788 -11.13 39.27 -0.03
N GLY A 789 -11.04 39.58 -1.33
CA GLY A 789 -9.99 39.11 -2.25
C GLY A 789 -8.53 39.39 -1.85
N TYR A 790 -8.31 40.23 -0.85
CA TYR A 790 -6.99 40.60 -0.38
C TYR A 790 -6.86 40.69 1.16
N ARG A 791 -7.93 40.71 1.94
CA ARG A 791 -7.81 40.77 3.42
C ARG A 791 -7.85 39.35 4.01
N LEU A 792 -6.83 39.04 4.81
CA LEU A 792 -6.70 37.79 5.58
C LEU A 792 -7.80 37.64 6.62
#